data_AF-A0A9W4NGR2-F1
#
_entry.id   AF-A0A9W4NGR2-F1
#
_cell.length_a   1.000
_cell.length_b   1.000
_cell.length_c   1.000
_cell.angle_alpha   90.00
_cell.angle_beta   90.00
_cell.angle_gamma   90.00
#
_symmetry.space_group_name_H-M   'P 1'
#
loop_
_entity.id
_entity.type
_entity.pdbx_description
1 polymer ?
#
loop_
_entity_poly.entity_id
_entity_poly.type
_entity_poly.pdbx_seq_one_letter_code
_entity_poly.pdbx_strand_id
1 'polypeptide(L)'
;MPSSIKSIGVVGAGIMGSMMTLRFAELGLALSVWDIEKKNVDGVVDYARNDKDIKGRVQGFYSINEFAKSLEGKSDRKLFMFSITHGEPADEVLCLIKPDLKKSDIILDGGNENYRNTERRQKECAAIGVGWIGMGVSGGYQSARRGPSLSPGGDAKALQLVMPFLESYAAKDPKAGTPCVKPMGPGGSGHYIKMVHNGIEGGMLSVLAEAWQYMHDGLGMEHSKIGDVFGKWNEAGELRSNFLIHIGKKILHTRRTPEGDHKGEGASRDDGYVLDDVLDKVVQDDDGTEGTILWCLMESASRHVSCPTLAAAHYMRISSGNRSERVRAAKKLEMPMPKPIEGTRDYKEIIENLRQAVYCAFLASFCQGLELISRASIDEGWNVNLGDCLQIWRAGCIIQSDHIADLLQPPLAAHNELTNAKFVDSVAHELHQSFRGLKEIVMEGTMSDQYIPALSATLEYLKYEGGLGLPTKFMEAQMDYFGAHNYNKPGIPGEDPGPVHKGPRHYEWLPAYRNMRFFNRSFSSISKPFRRIESPKQLARRMASLPSTYDGSVPIAVIGGTGLRELPGFSQVASLNIETPWGAPSSPITILHHECKHNGKTVAIAFLSRHGPHHQIAPHEVPARANIAALRSIGVRSIIAFSAVGSLQEEIKPRDFVIPDQVIDRTKGVRPWTFFEGGVVAHVPFGDPFDEGIAKVVRECGHSLEGEGVTLHDRGTIICMEGPQFSTRAESKMYRSWGGSVINMSVLPEAKLAREAEIAYQMICMSTDYDCWHESTADVTVEMVMGHMKANADNARRFITAVLDALAGEEHSELIQAKHLAGGIKFGVTTPQTSWSAEGKKKLDWLFPGYW
;
A
#
# COMPACT_ATOMS: atom_id res chain seq x y z
N MET A 1 0.15 41.52 -11.29
CA MET A 1 -1.18 42.12 -10.99
C MET A 1 -1.55 41.71 -9.58
N PRO A 2 -2.25 42.53 -8.77
CA PRO A 2 -2.83 41.99 -7.55
C PRO A 2 -3.81 40.89 -7.99
N SER A 3 -3.63 39.68 -7.47
CA SER A 3 -4.51 38.54 -7.75
C SER A 3 -5.97 38.94 -7.53
N SER A 4 -6.92 38.40 -8.32
CA SER A 4 -8.35 38.58 -8.06
C SER A 4 -8.77 38.06 -6.66
N ILE A 5 -7.89 37.31 -5.99
CA ILE A 5 -8.01 36.82 -4.63
C ILE A 5 -7.77 37.99 -3.66
N LYS A 6 -8.82 38.41 -2.96
CA LYS A 6 -8.77 39.42 -1.88
C LYS A 6 -8.98 38.81 -0.50
N SER A 7 -9.48 37.58 -0.45
CA SER A 7 -9.81 36.87 0.78
C SER A 7 -9.52 35.37 0.70
N ILE A 8 -9.06 34.79 1.81
CA ILE A 8 -8.77 33.34 1.93
C ILE A 8 -9.35 32.82 3.25
N GLY A 9 -9.96 31.63 3.22
CA GLY A 9 -10.29 30.87 4.42
C GLY A 9 -9.17 29.90 4.75
N VAL A 10 -8.58 29.99 5.94
CA VAL A 10 -7.57 29.05 6.42
C VAL A 10 -8.23 28.04 7.36
N VAL A 11 -8.15 26.76 7.01
CA VAL A 11 -8.60 25.63 7.83
C VAL A 11 -7.37 25.03 8.50
N GLY A 12 -7.38 24.96 9.83
CA GLY A 12 -6.24 24.54 10.64
C GLY A 12 -5.36 25.73 11.00
N ALA A 13 -5.33 26.06 12.29
CA ALA A 13 -4.55 27.14 12.88
C ALA A 13 -3.44 26.61 13.81
N GLY A 14 -3.02 25.36 13.62
CA GLY A 14 -1.77 24.85 14.20
C GLY A 14 -0.55 25.70 13.77
N ILE A 15 0.67 25.30 14.18
CA ILE A 15 1.87 26.14 13.98
C ILE A 15 2.05 26.55 12.49
N MET A 16 1.91 25.61 11.56
CA MET A 16 2.00 25.90 10.12
C MET A 16 0.90 26.85 9.64
N GLY A 17 -0.37 26.53 9.88
CA GLY A 17 -1.51 27.32 9.42
C GLY A 17 -1.55 28.72 10.02
N SER A 18 -1.10 28.86 11.27
CA SER A 18 -0.87 30.16 11.92
C SER A 18 0.16 30.99 11.16
N MET A 19 1.32 30.43 10.84
CA MET A 19 2.37 31.14 10.10
C MET A 19 1.95 31.51 8.67
N MET A 20 1.18 30.64 8.00
CA MET A 20 0.59 30.94 6.69
C MET A 20 -0.42 32.09 6.78
N THR A 21 -1.30 32.06 7.78
CA THR A 21 -2.30 33.12 8.03
C THR A 21 -1.63 34.47 8.20
N LEU A 22 -0.60 34.54 9.05
CA LEU A 22 0.15 35.77 9.30
C LEU A 22 0.79 36.28 8.01
N ARG A 23 1.41 35.39 7.23
CA ARG A 23 2.01 35.79 5.95
C ARG A 23 0.99 36.29 4.94
N PHE A 24 -0.15 35.64 4.81
CA PHE A 24 -1.21 36.11 3.91
C PHE A 24 -1.76 37.47 4.34
N ALA A 25 -1.80 37.73 5.65
CA ALA A 25 -2.20 39.02 6.19
C ALA A 25 -1.12 40.12 5.97
N GLU A 26 0.18 39.79 6.03
CA GLU A 26 1.27 40.70 5.62
C GLU A 26 1.19 41.07 4.12
N LEU A 27 0.68 40.16 3.28
CA LEU A 27 0.40 40.40 1.86
C LEU A 27 -0.86 41.26 1.63
N GLY A 28 -1.58 41.63 2.69
CA GLY A 28 -2.75 42.52 2.63
C GLY A 28 -4.08 41.81 2.38
N LEU A 29 -4.14 40.48 2.52
CA LEU A 29 -5.37 39.71 2.30
C LEU A 29 -6.32 39.79 3.51
N ALA A 30 -7.62 39.55 3.27
CA ALA A 30 -8.59 39.33 4.35
C ALA A 30 -8.70 37.82 4.65
N LEU A 31 -8.41 37.43 5.90
CA LEU A 31 -8.33 36.04 6.32
C LEU A 31 -9.49 35.71 7.25
N SER A 32 -10.20 34.64 6.91
CA SER A 32 -11.04 33.92 7.86
C SER A 32 -10.26 32.71 8.33
N VAL A 33 -10.26 32.42 9.63
CA VAL A 33 -9.50 31.31 10.21
C VAL A 33 -10.42 30.44 11.04
N TRP A 34 -10.31 29.13 10.86
CA TRP A 34 -11.03 28.13 11.65
C TRP A 34 -10.11 26.97 12.01
N ASP A 35 -10.26 26.47 13.23
CA ASP A 35 -9.62 25.27 13.76
C ASP A 35 -10.59 24.60 14.74
N ILE A 36 -10.49 23.27 14.89
CA ILE A 36 -11.25 22.53 15.89
C ILE A 36 -10.86 22.96 17.32
N GLU A 37 -9.58 23.30 17.52
CA GLU A 37 -9.02 23.80 18.77
C GLU A 37 -9.12 25.33 18.85
N LYS A 38 -10.08 25.83 19.63
CA LYS A 38 -10.34 27.28 19.80
C LYS A 38 -9.10 28.10 20.15
N LYS A 39 -8.25 27.56 21.03
CA LYS A 39 -7.00 28.21 21.47
C LYS A 39 -6.05 28.54 20.32
N ASN A 40 -6.07 27.75 19.25
CA ASN A 40 -5.23 28.00 18.06
C ASN A 40 -5.75 29.22 17.30
N VAL A 41 -7.07 29.34 17.16
CA VAL A 41 -7.73 30.49 16.53
C VAL A 41 -7.47 31.77 17.34
N ASP A 42 -7.67 31.72 18.66
CA ASP A 42 -7.38 32.85 19.56
C ASP A 42 -5.92 33.27 19.43
N GLY A 43 -4.99 32.31 19.49
CA GLY A 43 -3.56 32.57 19.41
C GLY A 43 -3.13 33.31 18.14
N VAL A 44 -3.60 32.87 16.97
CA VAL A 44 -3.23 33.54 15.71
C VAL A 44 -3.89 34.90 15.55
N VAL A 45 -5.13 35.07 16.01
CA VAL A 45 -5.83 36.36 15.97
C VAL A 45 -5.15 37.38 16.88
N ASP A 46 -4.79 36.97 18.09
CA ASP A 46 -4.10 37.84 19.04
C ASP A 46 -2.68 38.17 18.59
N TYR A 47 -1.97 37.21 17.99
CA TYR A 47 -0.68 37.48 17.38
C TYR A 47 -0.82 38.52 16.25
N ALA A 48 -1.77 38.32 15.33
CA ALA A 48 -2.00 39.24 14.21
C ALA A 48 -2.39 40.66 14.65
N ARG A 49 -3.12 40.82 15.78
CA ARG A 49 -3.47 42.14 16.34
C ARG A 49 -2.27 42.90 16.87
N ASN A 50 -1.28 42.20 17.40
CA ASN A 50 -0.11 42.79 18.06
C ASN A 50 1.08 42.95 17.10
N ASP A 51 1.02 42.35 15.92
CA ASP A 51 2.08 42.40 14.92
C ASP A 51 1.92 43.62 13.99
N LYS A 52 2.96 44.45 13.92
CA LYS A 52 2.97 45.70 13.16
C LYS A 52 3.11 45.51 11.65
N ASP A 53 3.54 44.33 11.20
CA ASP A 53 3.76 44.05 9.78
C ASP A 53 2.48 43.59 9.06
N ILE A 54 1.38 43.39 9.81
CA ILE A 54 0.08 42.99 9.28
C ILE A 54 -0.59 44.16 8.55
N LYS A 55 -0.90 43.94 7.26
CA LYS A 55 -1.61 44.91 6.39
C LYS A 55 -3.07 44.52 6.14
N GLY A 56 -3.35 43.23 6.23
CA GLY A 56 -4.64 42.62 6.02
C GLY A 56 -5.50 42.58 7.29
N ARG A 57 -6.60 41.81 7.24
CA ARG A 57 -7.46 41.56 8.41
C ARG A 57 -7.52 40.08 8.71
N VAL A 58 -7.41 39.70 9.98
CA VAL A 58 -7.55 38.31 10.43
C VAL A 58 -8.78 38.22 11.33
N GLN A 59 -9.73 37.35 10.96
CA GLN A 59 -10.94 37.07 11.73
C GLN A 59 -11.04 35.58 12.05
N GLY A 60 -11.13 35.26 13.33
CA GLY A 60 -11.34 33.89 13.81
C GLY A 60 -12.82 33.51 13.86
N PHE A 61 -13.09 32.24 13.61
CA PHE A 61 -14.43 31.64 13.63
C PHE A 61 -14.41 30.34 14.43
N TYR A 62 -15.47 30.08 15.20
CA TYR A 62 -15.63 28.85 16.00
C TYR A 62 -16.66 27.87 15.42
N SER A 63 -17.46 28.34 14.46
CA SER A 63 -18.41 27.54 13.69
C SER A 63 -17.91 27.42 12.26
N ILE A 64 -17.73 26.19 11.78
CA ILE A 64 -17.25 25.94 10.41
C ILE A 64 -18.24 26.48 9.35
N ASN A 65 -19.54 26.47 9.66
CA ASN A 65 -20.58 27.03 8.79
C ASN A 65 -20.49 28.56 8.70
N GLU A 66 -20.22 29.24 9.82
CA GLU A 66 -20.01 30.70 9.81
C GLU A 66 -18.73 31.06 9.08
N PHE A 67 -17.67 30.27 9.27
CA PHE A 67 -16.40 30.39 8.55
C PHE A 67 -16.58 30.22 7.03
N ALA A 68 -17.29 29.18 6.57
CA ALA A 68 -17.48 28.97 5.14
C ALA A 68 -18.32 30.09 4.48
N LYS A 69 -19.27 30.65 5.23
CA LYS A 69 -20.12 31.78 4.78
C LYS A 69 -19.42 33.12 4.83
N SER A 70 -18.39 33.31 5.67
CA SER A 70 -17.69 34.59 5.80
C SER A 70 -16.96 35.01 4.52
N LEU A 71 -16.61 34.03 3.67
CA LEU A 71 -15.94 34.24 2.37
C LEU A 71 -16.92 34.63 1.25
N GLU A 72 -18.23 34.51 1.46
CA GLU A 72 -19.24 34.80 0.46
C GLU A 72 -19.20 36.28 0.02
N GLY A 73 -19.16 36.51 -1.30
CA GLY A 73 -19.12 37.85 -1.90
C GLY A 73 -17.86 38.67 -1.61
N LYS A 74 -16.80 38.08 -1.01
CA LYS A 74 -15.53 38.78 -0.71
C LYS A 74 -14.57 38.82 -1.90
N SER A 75 -14.65 37.81 -2.77
CA SER A 75 -13.91 37.66 -4.02
C SER A 75 -14.82 37.01 -5.06
N ASP A 76 -14.39 36.93 -6.33
CA ASP A 76 -15.18 36.28 -7.41
C ASP A 76 -15.49 34.80 -7.13
N ARG A 77 -14.72 34.17 -6.23
CA ARG A 77 -14.83 32.77 -5.79
C ARG A 77 -14.27 32.62 -4.37
N LYS A 78 -14.68 31.58 -3.66
CA LYS A 78 -14.07 31.21 -2.37
C LYS A 78 -12.75 30.48 -2.63
N LEU A 79 -11.74 30.81 -1.83
CA LEU A 79 -10.46 30.11 -1.79
C LEU A 79 -10.22 29.64 -0.36
N PHE A 80 -10.05 28.33 -0.20
CA PHE A 80 -9.67 27.71 1.06
C PHE A 80 -8.21 27.25 1.02
N MET A 81 -7.49 27.43 2.11
CA MET A 81 -6.17 26.87 2.37
C MET A 81 -6.28 25.90 3.53
N PHE A 82 -6.04 24.61 3.29
CA PHE A 82 -6.05 23.59 4.33
C PHE A 82 -4.62 23.40 4.83
N SER A 83 -4.44 23.55 6.14
CA SER A 83 -3.21 23.27 6.88
C SER A 83 -3.55 22.36 8.06
N ILE A 84 -4.03 21.16 7.74
CA ILE A 84 -4.50 20.15 8.69
C ILE A 84 -3.72 18.84 8.52
N THR A 85 -3.90 17.94 9.47
CA THR A 85 -3.32 16.58 9.40
C THR A 85 -3.89 15.81 8.21
N HIS A 86 -3.07 14.92 7.65
CA HIS A 86 -3.40 14.12 6.49
C HIS A 86 -4.49 13.07 6.80
N GLY A 87 -5.15 12.56 5.77
CA GLY A 87 -6.18 11.52 5.91
C GLY A 87 -7.56 12.08 6.26
N GLU A 88 -8.27 11.36 7.14
CA GLU A 88 -9.70 11.58 7.48
C GLU A 88 -10.07 13.04 7.84
N PRO A 89 -9.24 13.81 8.59
CA PRO A 89 -9.60 15.18 8.96
C PRO A 89 -9.91 16.10 7.76
N ALA A 90 -9.20 15.93 6.64
CA ALA A 90 -9.48 16.72 5.43
C ALA A 90 -10.80 16.33 4.75
N ASP A 91 -11.19 15.05 4.85
CA ASP A 91 -12.46 14.56 4.33
C ASP A 91 -13.65 15.02 5.17
N GLU A 92 -13.50 15.04 6.50
CA GLU A 92 -14.50 15.58 7.41
C GLU A 92 -14.75 17.07 7.16
N VAL A 93 -13.66 17.87 7.07
CA VAL A 93 -13.77 19.30 6.75
C VAL A 93 -14.43 19.50 5.39
N LEU A 94 -14.00 18.76 4.36
CA LEU A 94 -14.61 18.83 3.03
C LEU A 94 -16.12 18.56 3.11
N CYS A 95 -16.53 17.50 3.82
CA CYS A 95 -17.94 17.14 4.01
C CYS A 95 -18.74 18.29 4.67
N LEU A 96 -18.17 18.92 5.70
CA LEU A 96 -18.81 20.01 6.44
C LEU A 96 -18.98 21.28 5.61
N ILE A 97 -17.98 21.66 4.79
CA ILE A 97 -18.07 22.88 3.97
C ILE A 97 -18.76 22.66 2.63
N LYS A 98 -18.91 21.40 2.18
CA LYS A 98 -19.48 21.03 0.87
C LYS A 98 -20.81 21.73 0.53
N PRO A 99 -21.77 21.88 1.46
CA PRO A 99 -23.04 22.57 1.18
C PRO A 99 -22.89 24.05 0.82
N ASP A 100 -21.80 24.70 1.26
CA ASP A 100 -21.52 26.12 1.03
C ASP A 100 -20.57 26.36 -0.17
N LEU A 101 -20.07 25.30 -0.82
CA LEU A 101 -19.21 25.39 -1.99
C LEU A 101 -20.01 25.65 -3.28
N LYS A 102 -19.45 26.49 -4.15
CA LYS A 102 -20.02 26.85 -5.46
C LYS A 102 -19.08 26.48 -6.59
N LYS A 103 -19.64 26.37 -7.79
CA LYS A 103 -18.86 26.19 -9.02
C LYS A 103 -17.79 27.29 -9.11
N SER A 104 -16.56 26.90 -9.45
CA SER A 104 -15.34 27.72 -9.50
C SER A 104 -14.67 28.06 -8.16
N ASP A 105 -15.23 27.65 -7.02
CA ASP A 105 -14.50 27.69 -5.76
C ASP A 105 -13.29 26.74 -5.78
N ILE A 106 -12.27 27.05 -4.98
CA ILE A 106 -11.00 26.31 -4.98
C ILE A 106 -10.59 25.97 -3.55
N ILE A 107 -10.12 24.74 -3.36
CA ILE A 107 -9.47 24.27 -2.14
C ILE A 107 -7.99 23.98 -2.47
N LEU A 108 -7.09 24.65 -1.76
CA LEU A 108 -5.66 24.37 -1.71
C LEU A 108 -5.40 23.48 -0.51
N ASP A 109 -5.09 22.22 -0.74
CA ASP A 109 -4.66 21.30 0.29
C ASP A 109 -3.15 21.41 0.47
N GLY A 110 -2.73 22.04 1.56
CA GLY A 110 -1.32 22.24 1.92
C GLY A 110 -0.78 21.17 2.88
N GLY A 111 -1.57 20.14 3.21
CA GLY A 111 -1.18 19.05 4.09
C GLY A 111 -0.12 18.13 3.48
N ASN A 112 0.54 17.34 4.33
CA ASN A 112 1.40 16.24 3.87
C ASN A 112 0.54 15.01 3.52
N GLU A 113 -0.14 15.03 2.39
CA GLU A 113 -1.15 14.03 2.03
C GLU A 113 -0.63 12.95 1.06
N ASN A 114 -1.20 11.76 1.12
CA ASN A 114 -0.98 10.73 0.11
C ASN A 114 -1.63 11.17 -1.23
N TYR A 115 -0.86 11.14 -2.31
CA TYR A 115 -1.32 11.62 -3.62
C TYR A 115 -2.59 10.92 -4.13
N ARG A 116 -2.85 9.66 -3.75
CA ARG A 116 -4.08 8.95 -4.12
C ARG A 116 -5.32 9.51 -3.45
N ASN A 117 -5.21 9.95 -2.19
CA ASN A 117 -6.30 10.67 -1.51
C ASN A 117 -6.61 11.99 -2.21
N THR A 118 -5.55 12.68 -2.66
CA THR A 118 -5.69 13.91 -3.45
C THR A 118 -6.46 13.67 -4.74
N GLU A 119 -6.11 12.62 -5.50
CA GLU A 119 -6.81 12.27 -6.75
C GLU A 119 -8.28 11.91 -6.52
N ARG A 120 -8.58 11.21 -5.42
CA ARG A 120 -9.97 10.93 -5.03
C ARG A 120 -10.73 12.22 -4.75
N ARG A 121 -10.18 13.13 -3.94
CA ARG A 121 -10.81 14.42 -3.60
C ARG A 121 -10.96 15.32 -4.82
N GLN A 122 -10.00 15.32 -5.73
CA GLN A 122 -10.10 16.01 -7.02
C GLN A 122 -11.29 15.51 -7.83
N LYS A 123 -11.49 14.19 -7.95
CA LYS A 123 -12.64 13.60 -8.64
C LYS A 123 -13.96 13.98 -7.95
N GLU A 124 -14.00 13.94 -6.63
CA GLU A 124 -15.19 14.30 -5.85
C GLU A 124 -15.58 15.78 -6.01
N CYS A 125 -14.61 16.69 -5.90
CA CYS A 125 -14.85 18.13 -6.05
C CYS A 125 -15.17 18.53 -7.49
N ALA A 126 -14.56 17.87 -8.48
CA ALA A 126 -14.86 18.11 -9.89
C ALA A 126 -16.34 17.87 -10.23
N ALA A 127 -17.00 16.89 -9.59
CA ALA A 127 -18.41 16.57 -9.79
C ALA A 127 -19.35 17.74 -9.42
N ILE A 128 -18.93 18.63 -8.52
CA ILE A 128 -19.67 19.84 -8.13
C ILE A 128 -19.07 21.13 -8.71
N GLY A 129 -18.09 21.01 -9.60
CA GLY A 129 -17.42 22.13 -10.26
C GLY A 129 -16.47 22.92 -9.36
N VAL A 130 -15.97 22.31 -8.29
CA VAL A 130 -14.97 22.88 -7.36
C VAL A 130 -13.59 22.37 -7.73
N GLY A 131 -12.58 23.25 -7.72
CA GLY A 131 -11.19 22.87 -7.93
C GLY A 131 -10.54 22.38 -6.62
N TRP A 132 -9.97 21.19 -6.63
CA TRP A 132 -9.08 20.72 -5.55
C TRP A 132 -7.65 20.69 -6.07
N ILE A 133 -6.74 21.37 -5.38
CA ILE A 133 -5.32 21.40 -5.72
C ILE A 133 -4.56 20.80 -4.54
N GLY A 134 -3.90 19.67 -4.76
CA GLY A 134 -2.95 19.13 -3.79
C GLY A 134 -1.63 19.88 -3.94
N MET A 135 -1.16 20.50 -2.88
CA MET A 135 -0.01 21.39 -2.91
C MET A 135 0.94 21.05 -1.78
N GLY A 136 2.05 20.41 -2.14
CA GLY A 136 3.12 20.20 -1.20
C GLY A 136 3.74 21.51 -0.74
N VAL A 137 3.82 21.73 0.58
CA VAL A 137 4.46 22.89 1.21
C VAL A 137 5.71 22.44 1.97
N SER A 138 6.89 22.94 1.62
CA SER A 138 8.15 22.62 2.30
C SER A 138 8.80 23.86 2.93
N GLY A 139 9.60 23.66 3.99
CA GLY A 139 10.39 24.71 4.67
C GLY A 139 10.18 24.82 6.18
N GLY A 140 9.22 24.08 6.74
CA GLY A 140 8.86 24.16 8.16
C GLY A 140 8.17 25.47 8.54
N TYR A 141 7.85 25.62 9.83
CA TYR A 141 7.03 26.74 10.30
C TYR A 141 7.67 28.12 10.09
N GLN A 142 9.01 28.20 10.18
CA GLN A 142 9.74 29.43 9.97
C GLN A 142 9.62 29.91 8.51
N SER A 143 9.67 28.97 7.56
CA SER A 143 9.54 29.29 6.14
C SER A 143 8.09 29.49 5.72
N ALA A 144 7.12 28.87 6.40
CA ALA A 144 5.70 29.12 6.14
C ALA A 144 5.34 30.62 6.27
N ARG A 145 6.02 31.35 7.15
CA ARG A 145 5.89 32.81 7.24
C ARG A 145 6.77 33.58 6.25
N ARG A 146 8.00 33.14 5.99
CA ARG A 146 8.96 33.86 5.13
C ARG A 146 8.77 33.63 3.63
N GLY A 147 8.05 32.58 3.27
CA GLY A 147 7.90 32.06 1.91
C GLY A 147 8.43 30.63 1.84
N PRO A 148 7.56 29.62 1.67
CA PRO A 148 7.96 28.23 1.50
C PRO A 148 8.25 27.89 0.03
N SER A 149 8.76 26.68 -0.19
CA SER A 149 8.68 26.01 -1.51
C SER A 149 7.33 25.35 -1.69
N LEU A 150 6.74 25.48 -2.89
CA LEU A 150 5.39 25.01 -3.20
C LEU A 150 5.36 24.13 -4.45
N SER A 151 4.64 23.01 -4.37
CA SER A 151 4.45 22.04 -5.46
C SER A 151 2.96 21.79 -5.71
N PRO A 152 2.21 22.73 -6.29
CA PRO A 152 0.78 22.54 -6.59
C PRO A 152 0.57 21.62 -7.80
N GLY A 153 -0.38 20.68 -7.69
CA GLY A 153 -0.83 19.79 -8.76
C GLY A 153 -2.35 19.60 -8.78
N GLY A 154 -2.92 19.40 -9.97
CA GLY A 154 -4.36 19.23 -10.16
C GLY A 154 -4.90 19.87 -11.42
N ASP A 155 -6.16 20.35 -11.37
CA ASP A 155 -6.83 20.95 -12.51
C ASP A 155 -6.10 22.20 -13.03
N ALA A 156 -5.79 22.22 -14.32
CA ALA A 156 -5.00 23.28 -14.95
C ALA A 156 -5.68 24.66 -14.87
N LYS A 157 -7.03 24.72 -14.94
CA LYS A 157 -7.75 25.99 -14.84
C LYS A 157 -7.72 26.52 -13.42
N ALA A 158 -7.94 25.66 -12.43
CA ALA A 158 -7.81 26.02 -11.02
C ALA A 158 -6.39 26.50 -10.70
N LEU A 159 -5.36 25.78 -11.17
CA LEU A 159 -3.95 26.18 -11.04
C LEU A 159 -3.71 27.57 -11.62
N GLN A 160 -4.13 27.84 -12.86
CA GLN A 160 -3.95 29.14 -13.50
C GLN A 160 -4.52 30.30 -12.67
N LEU A 161 -5.63 30.08 -11.95
CA LEU A 161 -6.26 31.09 -11.11
C LEU A 161 -5.49 31.38 -9.81
N VAL A 162 -4.85 30.36 -9.22
CA VAL A 162 -4.13 30.51 -7.93
C VAL A 162 -2.65 30.81 -8.08
N MET A 163 -2.02 30.44 -9.21
CA MET A 163 -0.57 30.58 -9.42
C MET A 163 -0.04 32.01 -9.16
N PRO A 164 -0.69 33.12 -9.60
CA PRO A 164 -0.20 34.45 -9.29
C PRO A 164 -0.14 34.77 -7.78
N PHE A 165 -1.06 34.21 -7.00
CA PHE A 165 -1.03 34.31 -5.54
C PHE A 165 0.11 33.46 -4.97
N LEU A 166 0.23 32.19 -5.40
CA LEU A 166 1.28 31.29 -4.92
C LEU A 166 2.68 31.81 -5.24
N GLU A 167 2.90 32.43 -6.41
CA GLU A 167 4.16 33.07 -6.80
C GLU A 167 4.53 34.26 -5.90
N SER A 168 3.53 34.99 -5.39
CA SER A 168 3.74 36.08 -4.44
C SER A 168 4.07 35.60 -3.03
N TYR A 169 3.62 34.38 -2.70
CA TYR A 169 3.80 33.75 -1.41
C TYR A 169 5.12 32.97 -1.30
N ALA A 170 5.49 32.24 -2.36
CA ALA A 170 6.64 31.35 -2.36
C ALA A 170 7.97 32.08 -2.09
N ALA A 171 8.94 31.33 -1.57
CA ALA A 171 10.34 31.75 -1.56
C ALA A 171 10.81 32.12 -2.96
N LYS A 172 11.87 32.92 -3.09
CA LYS A 172 12.49 33.21 -4.37
C LYS A 172 13.89 32.62 -4.40
N ASP A 173 14.26 32.03 -5.52
CA ASP A 173 15.63 31.61 -5.78
C ASP A 173 16.56 32.83 -5.60
N PRO A 174 17.55 32.78 -4.68
CA PRO A 174 18.48 33.88 -4.46
C PRO A 174 19.26 34.28 -5.72
N LYS A 175 19.46 33.35 -6.65
CA LYS A 175 20.23 33.55 -7.88
C LYS A 175 19.40 34.19 -9.00
N ALA A 176 18.28 33.57 -9.35
CA ALA A 176 17.45 34.02 -10.48
C ALA A 176 16.29 34.96 -10.08
N GLY A 177 15.97 35.07 -8.79
CA GLY A 177 14.80 35.80 -8.30
C GLY A 177 13.45 35.14 -8.63
N THR A 178 13.47 33.94 -9.23
CA THR A 178 12.28 33.20 -9.63
C THR A 178 11.56 32.61 -8.41
N PRO A 179 10.22 32.72 -8.32
CA PRO A 179 9.46 32.07 -7.25
C PRO A 179 9.67 30.56 -7.23
N CYS A 180 9.81 29.98 -6.05
CA CYS A 180 9.95 28.53 -5.82
C CYS A 180 8.58 27.86 -5.80
N VAL A 181 7.83 28.06 -6.88
CA VAL A 181 6.53 27.43 -7.13
C VAL A 181 6.31 27.21 -8.62
N LYS A 182 5.79 26.04 -8.97
CA LYS A 182 5.49 25.65 -10.35
C LYS A 182 4.27 24.72 -10.37
N PRO A 183 3.41 24.77 -11.41
CA PRO A 183 2.35 23.79 -11.58
C PRO A 183 2.99 22.45 -11.97
N MET A 184 2.98 21.49 -11.06
CA MET A 184 3.72 20.23 -11.20
C MET A 184 3.13 19.29 -12.25
N GLY A 185 1.81 19.32 -12.43
CA GLY A 185 1.09 18.45 -13.33
C GLY A 185 -0.38 18.25 -12.91
N PRO A 186 -1.10 17.35 -13.59
CA PRO A 186 -2.44 16.94 -13.22
C PRO A 186 -2.43 16.00 -11.99
N GLY A 187 -3.62 15.60 -11.53
CA GLY A 187 -3.77 14.57 -10.51
C GLY A 187 -3.10 14.92 -9.18
N GLY A 188 -2.57 13.89 -8.52
CA GLY A 188 -1.88 14.01 -7.24
C GLY A 188 -0.40 14.44 -7.32
N SER A 189 0.08 14.84 -8.51
CA SER A 189 1.50 15.16 -8.79
C SER A 189 2.17 16.08 -7.76
N GLY A 190 1.45 17.11 -7.29
CA GLY A 190 1.99 18.06 -6.31
C GLY A 190 2.37 17.41 -4.98
N HIS A 191 1.46 16.64 -4.39
CA HIS A 191 1.75 15.89 -3.17
C HIS A 191 2.75 14.75 -3.40
N TYR A 192 2.78 14.14 -4.58
CA TYR A 192 3.78 13.13 -4.91
C TYR A 192 5.21 13.70 -4.87
N ILE A 193 5.42 14.88 -5.47
CA ILE A 193 6.74 15.54 -5.48
C ILE A 193 7.16 15.94 -4.07
N LYS A 194 6.22 16.35 -3.22
CA LYS A 194 6.50 16.63 -1.81
C LYS A 194 6.85 15.37 -1.01
N MET A 195 6.15 14.27 -1.26
CA MET A 195 6.46 12.97 -0.65
C MET A 195 7.89 12.55 -1.02
N VAL A 196 8.29 12.66 -2.29
CA VAL A 196 9.67 12.35 -2.70
C VAL A 196 10.69 13.34 -2.13
N HIS A 197 10.37 14.64 -2.08
CA HIS A 197 11.20 15.63 -1.38
C HIS A 197 11.48 15.19 0.07
N ASN A 198 10.46 14.76 0.82
CA ASN A 198 10.66 14.28 2.20
C ASN A 198 11.45 12.96 2.25
N GLY A 199 11.36 12.10 1.23
CA GLY A 199 12.25 10.95 1.09
C GLY A 199 13.72 11.37 0.99
N ILE A 200 14.04 12.32 0.10
CA ILE A 200 15.39 12.89 -0.06
C ILE A 200 15.85 13.53 1.26
N GLU A 201 14.97 14.29 1.91
CA GLU A 201 15.22 14.91 3.21
C GLU A 201 15.62 13.88 4.27
N GLY A 202 14.90 12.76 4.36
CA GLY A 202 15.21 11.66 5.26
C GLY A 202 16.60 11.06 5.00
N GLY A 203 16.96 10.86 3.73
CA GLY A 203 18.30 10.43 3.33
C GLY A 203 19.39 11.40 3.78
N MET A 204 19.21 12.69 3.52
CA MET A 204 20.17 13.73 3.90
C MET A 204 20.30 13.89 5.42
N LEU A 205 19.20 13.83 6.16
CA LEU A 205 19.20 13.88 7.62
C LEU A 205 19.98 12.72 8.23
N SER A 206 19.76 11.50 7.74
CA SER A 206 20.51 10.31 8.20
C SER A 206 22.00 10.47 7.93
N VAL A 207 22.38 10.87 6.71
CA VAL A 207 23.79 11.07 6.34
C VAL A 207 24.48 12.11 7.22
N LEU A 208 23.80 13.20 7.60
CA LEU A 208 24.38 14.17 8.54
C LEU A 208 24.46 13.67 9.98
N ALA A 209 23.48 12.89 10.43
CA ALA A 209 23.54 12.25 11.74
C ALA A 209 24.71 11.25 11.81
N GLU A 210 24.89 10.45 10.77
CA GLU A 210 26.01 9.52 10.62
C GLU A 210 27.35 10.26 10.59
N ALA A 211 27.46 11.37 9.85
CA ALA A 211 28.68 12.18 9.81
C ALA A 211 28.99 12.88 11.15
N TRP A 212 27.96 13.38 11.84
CA TRP A 212 28.11 13.93 13.19
C TRP A 212 28.60 12.86 14.16
N GLN A 213 27.97 11.68 14.18
CA GLN A 213 28.38 10.57 15.04
C GLN A 213 29.82 10.15 14.75
N TYR A 214 30.18 10.04 13.46
CA TYR A 214 31.53 9.66 13.04
C TYR A 214 32.59 10.61 13.61
N MET A 215 32.34 11.92 13.62
CA MET A 215 33.25 12.90 14.21
C MET A 215 33.20 12.93 15.74
N HIS A 216 32.01 12.78 16.33
CA HIS A 216 31.82 12.85 17.77
C HIS A 216 32.34 11.60 18.48
N ASP A 217 31.78 10.43 18.16
CA ASP A 217 32.11 9.15 18.79
C ASP A 217 33.39 8.55 18.20
N GLY A 218 33.58 8.67 16.88
CA GLY A 218 34.74 8.09 16.19
C GLY A 218 36.02 8.90 16.37
N LEU A 219 35.96 10.23 16.25
CA LEU A 219 37.14 11.11 16.33
C LEU A 219 37.26 11.87 17.66
N GLY A 220 36.28 11.76 18.56
CA GLY A 220 36.30 12.45 19.85
C GLY A 220 36.17 13.98 19.75
N MET A 221 35.58 14.49 18.66
CA MET A 221 35.44 15.93 18.46
C MET A 221 34.28 16.50 19.27
N GLU A 222 34.50 17.64 19.93
CA GLU A 222 33.39 18.36 20.58
C GLU A 222 32.38 18.91 19.56
N HIS A 223 31.11 18.97 19.98
CA HIS A 223 30.00 19.53 19.19
C HIS A 223 30.36 20.86 18.51
N SER A 224 30.90 21.85 19.23
CA SER A 224 31.25 23.14 18.66
C SER A 224 32.28 23.05 17.52
N LYS A 225 33.24 22.13 17.59
CA LYS A 225 34.23 21.90 16.52
C LYS A 225 33.64 21.21 15.31
N ILE A 226 32.69 20.29 15.53
CA ILE A 226 31.91 19.70 14.45
C ILE A 226 31.04 20.78 13.78
N GLY A 227 30.47 21.69 14.57
CA GLY A 227 29.74 22.87 14.07
C GLY A 227 30.60 23.76 13.17
N ASP A 228 31.87 24.00 13.54
CA ASP A 228 32.83 24.74 12.71
C ASP A 228 33.12 24.00 11.38
N VAL A 229 33.23 22.67 11.39
CA VAL A 229 33.41 21.85 10.19
C VAL A 229 32.21 21.96 9.26
N PHE A 230 30.99 21.77 9.79
CA PHE A 230 29.75 21.97 9.03
C PHE A 230 29.64 23.39 8.48
N GLY A 231 30.08 24.39 9.26
CA GLY A 231 30.18 25.77 8.78
C GLY A 231 31.04 25.91 7.54
N LYS A 232 32.25 25.36 7.57
CA LYS A 232 33.18 25.39 6.42
C LYS A 232 32.61 24.67 5.20
N TRP A 233 31.99 23.50 5.40
CA TRP A 233 31.33 22.76 4.32
C TRP A 233 30.18 23.55 3.70
N ASN A 234 29.44 24.31 4.49
CA ASN A 234 28.30 25.08 4.03
C ASN A 234 28.66 26.42 3.36
N GLU A 235 29.87 26.93 3.59
CA GLU A 235 30.34 28.22 3.04
C GLU A 235 30.76 28.13 1.57
N ALA A 236 31.34 27.00 1.14
CA ALA A 236 31.89 26.84 -0.21
C ALA A 236 31.89 25.39 -0.69
N GLY A 237 32.26 25.18 -1.94
CA GLY A 237 32.34 23.85 -2.55
C GLY A 237 30.96 23.25 -2.85
N GLU A 238 30.91 21.93 -2.87
CA GLU A 238 29.76 21.14 -3.31
C GLU A 238 28.67 20.96 -2.24
N LEU A 239 28.96 21.30 -0.98
CA LEU A 239 28.01 21.33 0.13
C LEU A 239 27.51 22.75 0.47
N ARG A 240 27.87 23.75 -0.34
CA ARG A 240 27.52 25.15 -0.08
C ARG A 240 26.02 25.41 -0.03
N SER A 241 25.63 26.38 0.78
CA SER A 241 24.25 26.86 0.89
C SER A 241 23.24 25.73 1.15
N ASN A 242 23.65 24.69 1.89
CA ASN A 242 22.80 23.58 2.26
C ASN A 242 22.04 23.90 3.56
N PHE A 243 20.72 23.86 3.50
CA PHE A 243 19.91 24.24 4.67
C PHE A 243 20.13 23.30 5.87
N LEU A 244 20.21 21.99 5.64
CA LEU A 244 20.40 21.00 6.71
C LEU A 244 21.77 21.12 7.39
N ILE A 245 22.84 21.37 6.62
CA ILE A 245 24.18 21.60 7.20
C ILE A 245 24.19 22.90 8.01
N HIS A 246 23.55 23.96 7.50
CA HIS A 246 23.45 25.24 8.20
C HIS A 246 22.73 25.13 9.55
N ILE A 247 21.60 24.43 9.63
CA ILE A 247 20.92 24.21 10.91
C ILE A 247 21.72 23.26 11.81
N GLY A 248 22.39 22.24 11.24
CA GLY A 248 23.27 21.34 11.98
C GLY A 248 24.39 22.11 12.70
N LYS A 249 25.06 23.04 12.00
CA LYS A 249 26.03 23.97 12.62
C LYS A 249 25.42 24.67 13.84
N LYS A 250 24.24 25.28 13.68
CA LYS A 250 23.61 26.04 14.78
C LYS A 250 23.25 25.15 15.97
N ILE A 251 22.69 23.97 15.73
CA ILE A 251 22.36 22.99 16.77
C ILE A 251 23.62 22.64 17.57
N LEU A 252 24.72 22.35 16.88
CA LEU A 252 26.01 21.97 17.49
C LEU A 252 26.70 23.10 18.29
N HIS A 253 26.30 24.35 18.09
CA HIS A 253 26.77 25.49 18.89
C HIS A 253 25.80 25.90 20.01
N THR A 254 24.61 25.30 20.09
CA THR A 254 23.59 25.72 21.06
C THR A 254 23.90 25.16 22.44
N ARG A 255 24.32 26.06 23.35
CA ARG A 255 24.63 25.75 24.75
C ARG A 255 23.36 25.74 25.60
N ARG A 256 23.39 24.94 26.67
CA ARG A 256 22.45 25.10 27.79
C ARG A 256 22.68 26.44 28.46
N THR A 257 21.63 27.02 29.03
CA THR A 257 21.69 28.30 29.77
C THR A 257 20.99 28.13 31.11
N PRO A 258 21.24 28.98 32.13
CA PRO A 258 20.55 28.83 33.42
C PRO A 258 19.02 28.96 33.31
N GLU A 259 18.53 29.76 32.37
CA GLU A 259 17.11 30.02 32.16
C GLU A 259 16.46 29.11 31.12
N GLY A 260 17.23 28.46 30.25
CA GLY A 260 16.74 27.72 29.10
C GLY A 260 16.09 28.61 28.03
N ASP A 261 15.29 28.00 27.17
CA ASP A 261 14.46 28.70 26.20
C ASP A 261 13.19 29.32 26.85
N HIS A 262 12.28 29.88 26.06
CA HIS A 262 11.03 30.46 26.55
C HIS A 262 10.10 29.50 27.31
N LYS A 263 10.33 28.18 27.25
CA LYS A 263 9.62 27.14 28.00
C LYS A 263 10.48 26.54 29.12
N GLY A 264 11.70 27.01 29.29
CA GLY A 264 12.68 26.47 30.22
C GLY A 264 13.44 25.24 29.70
N GLU A 265 13.29 24.87 28.42
CA GLU A 265 14.04 23.75 27.84
C GLU A 265 15.52 24.12 27.67
N GLY A 266 16.42 23.19 27.99
CA GLY A 266 17.86 23.46 28.02
C GLY A 266 18.32 24.29 29.24
N ALA A 267 17.46 24.44 30.26
CA ALA A 267 17.83 25.08 31.52
C ALA A 267 18.82 24.20 32.33
N SER A 268 20.05 24.67 32.52
CA SER A 268 21.05 24.00 33.34
C SER A 268 22.07 25.00 33.92
N ARG A 269 22.58 24.71 35.11
CA ARG A 269 23.70 25.44 35.72
C ARG A 269 25.07 24.86 35.33
N ASP A 270 25.08 23.64 34.81
CA ASP A 270 26.28 22.95 34.33
C ASP A 270 26.50 23.30 32.85
N ASP A 271 27.78 23.41 32.45
CA ASP A 271 28.12 23.58 31.03
C ASP A 271 27.75 22.32 30.23
N GLY A 272 27.35 22.53 28.98
CA GLY A 272 26.86 21.46 28.11
C GLY A 272 26.09 21.99 26.91
N TYR A 273 25.74 21.09 25.99
CA TYR A 273 24.99 21.43 24.79
C TYR A 273 23.53 21.01 24.94
N VAL A 274 22.62 21.74 24.31
CA VAL A 274 21.19 21.36 24.30
C VAL A 274 21.00 20.01 23.58
N LEU A 275 21.87 19.67 22.63
CA LEU A 275 21.81 18.36 21.94
C LEU A 275 21.97 17.18 22.92
N ASP A 276 22.70 17.36 24.03
CA ASP A 276 22.89 16.33 25.05
C ASP A 276 21.57 16.00 25.80
N ASP A 277 20.55 16.86 25.70
CA ASP A 277 19.19 16.61 26.23
C ASP A 277 18.30 15.82 25.26
N VAL A 278 18.70 15.72 23.99
CA VAL A 278 17.87 15.14 22.93
C VAL A 278 18.06 13.63 22.87
N LEU A 279 16.95 12.91 23.05
CA LEU A 279 16.96 11.46 22.94
C LEU A 279 16.97 11.01 21.47
N ASP A 280 17.71 9.95 21.15
CA ASP A 280 17.78 9.27 19.85
C ASP A 280 16.48 8.47 19.54
N LYS A 281 15.33 9.15 19.56
CA LYS A 281 14.01 8.54 19.47
C LYS A 281 13.09 9.35 18.56
N VAL A 282 13.19 9.08 17.26
CA VAL A 282 12.34 9.71 16.24
C VAL A 282 11.06 8.90 16.11
N VAL A 283 9.94 9.42 16.61
CA VAL A 283 8.67 8.67 16.78
C VAL A 283 7.57 9.01 15.78
N GLN A 284 7.79 10.02 14.94
CA GLN A 284 6.75 10.62 14.12
C GLN A 284 6.14 9.62 13.12
N ASP A 285 6.90 8.59 12.70
CA ASP A 285 6.39 7.51 11.85
C ASP A 285 5.60 6.46 12.65
N ASP A 286 5.95 6.24 13.92
CA ASP A 286 5.31 5.24 14.80
C ASP A 286 3.98 5.77 15.40
N ASP A 287 3.89 7.07 15.68
CA ASP A 287 2.69 7.70 16.24
C ASP A 287 1.70 8.23 15.18
N GLY A 288 2.04 8.05 13.90
CA GLY A 288 1.20 8.42 12.76
C GLY A 288 1.16 9.93 12.48
N THR A 289 2.01 10.74 13.11
CA THR A 289 2.06 12.18 12.85
C THR A 289 2.77 12.53 11.53
N GLU A 290 3.63 11.64 11.02
CA GLU A 290 4.29 11.77 9.72
C GLU A 290 4.32 10.42 8.98
N GLY A 291 3.94 10.41 7.69
CA GLY A 291 3.93 9.20 6.86
C GLY A 291 4.63 9.34 5.50
N THR A 292 5.10 10.54 5.16
CA THR A 292 5.58 10.86 3.79
C THR A 292 6.82 10.06 3.40
N ILE A 293 7.75 9.86 4.32
CA ILE A 293 8.97 9.07 4.05
C ILE A 293 8.62 7.60 3.82
N LEU A 294 7.74 7.03 4.64
CA LEU A 294 7.23 5.67 4.46
C LEU A 294 6.57 5.50 3.09
N TRP A 295 5.66 6.41 2.71
CA TRP A 295 5.00 6.35 1.40
C TRP A 295 6.00 6.46 0.25
N CYS A 296 7.04 7.27 0.37
CA CYS A 296 8.12 7.35 -0.62
C CYS A 296 8.79 5.99 -0.86
N LEU A 297 9.07 5.24 0.21
CA LEU A 297 9.68 3.91 0.10
C LEU A 297 8.71 2.84 -0.42
N MET A 298 7.43 2.95 -0.07
CA MET A 298 6.41 2.08 -0.65
C MET A 298 6.32 2.30 -2.17
N GLU A 299 6.37 3.55 -2.62
CA GLU A 299 6.35 3.89 -4.06
C GLU A 299 7.64 3.50 -4.77
N SER A 300 8.82 3.59 -4.13
CA SER A 300 10.06 3.13 -4.75
C SER A 300 10.04 1.62 -5.01
N ALA A 301 9.60 0.83 -4.02
CA ALA A 301 9.47 -0.61 -4.17
C ALA A 301 8.39 -0.99 -5.19
N SER A 302 7.20 -0.36 -5.15
CA SER A 302 6.08 -0.68 -6.04
C SER A 302 6.38 -0.34 -7.51
N ARG A 303 7.18 0.71 -7.76
CA ARG A 303 7.57 1.14 -9.11
C ARG A 303 8.88 0.54 -9.60
N HIS A 304 9.48 -0.35 -8.81
CA HIS A 304 10.77 -0.97 -9.11
C HIS A 304 11.88 0.07 -9.36
N VAL A 305 11.97 1.08 -8.49
CA VAL A 305 13.04 2.08 -8.49
C VAL A 305 13.92 1.86 -7.27
N SER A 306 15.23 1.67 -7.48
CA SER A 306 16.17 1.36 -6.41
C SER A 306 16.53 2.61 -5.61
N CYS A 307 15.99 2.74 -4.39
CA CYS A 307 16.23 3.86 -3.48
C CYS A 307 16.86 3.42 -2.13
N PRO A 308 18.01 2.71 -2.11
CA PRO A 308 18.57 2.12 -0.89
C PRO A 308 19.07 3.16 0.11
N THR A 309 19.56 4.32 -0.33
CA THR A 309 20.03 5.38 0.58
C THR A 309 18.87 5.91 1.39
N LEU A 310 17.73 6.17 0.71
CA LEU A 310 16.50 6.63 1.36
C LEU A 310 15.92 5.53 2.27
N ALA A 311 15.96 4.27 1.83
CA ALA A 311 15.44 3.13 2.58
C ALA A 311 16.23 2.87 3.88
N ALA A 312 17.57 2.82 3.79
CA ALA A 312 18.44 2.61 4.94
C ALA A 312 18.28 3.72 6.00
N ALA A 313 18.19 4.98 5.55
CA ALA A 313 17.91 6.12 6.41
C ALA A 313 16.59 5.97 7.18
N HIS A 314 15.52 5.55 6.51
CA HIS A 314 14.23 5.35 7.17
C HIS A 314 14.22 4.16 8.12
N TYR A 315 14.85 3.03 7.78
CA TYR A 315 14.92 1.89 8.70
C TYR A 315 15.73 2.19 9.96
N MET A 316 16.78 3.02 9.85
CA MET A 316 17.48 3.56 11.02
C MET A 316 16.54 4.42 11.87
N ARG A 317 15.74 5.29 11.25
CA ARG A 317 14.73 6.12 11.92
C ARG A 317 13.67 5.28 12.66
N ILE A 318 13.09 4.27 12.02
CA ILE A 318 12.15 3.31 12.64
C ILE A 318 12.79 2.61 13.83
N SER A 319 14.02 2.11 13.67
CA SER A 319 14.75 1.45 14.76
C SER A 319 15.02 2.40 15.95
N SER A 320 15.15 3.69 15.68
CA SER A 320 15.31 4.72 16.72
C SER A 320 14.02 4.94 17.52
N GLY A 321 12.85 4.94 16.85
CA GLY A 321 11.54 5.28 17.42
C GLY A 321 11.11 4.36 18.57
N ASN A 322 11.25 3.04 18.38
CA ASN A 322 11.01 2.07 19.45
C ASN A 322 12.24 1.85 20.37
N ARG A 323 12.69 2.93 21.02
CA ARG A 323 13.84 2.91 21.95
C ARG A 323 13.70 1.86 23.04
N SER A 324 12.50 1.66 23.59
CA SER A 324 12.26 0.70 24.67
C SER A 324 12.53 -0.74 24.23
N GLU A 325 12.12 -1.10 23.02
CA GLU A 325 12.46 -2.40 22.44
C GLU A 325 13.96 -2.51 22.16
N ARG A 326 14.54 -1.49 21.53
CA ARG A 326 15.98 -1.45 21.20
C ARG A 326 16.88 -1.61 22.43
N VAL A 327 16.54 -0.99 23.56
CA VAL A 327 17.27 -1.17 24.84
C VAL A 327 17.18 -2.61 25.34
N ARG A 328 16.02 -3.27 25.21
CA ARG A 328 15.88 -4.69 25.58
C ARG A 328 16.69 -5.59 24.65
N ALA A 329 16.66 -5.34 23.35
CA ALA A 329 17.42 -6.08 22.35
C ALA A 329 18.93 -5.90 22.57
N ALA A 330 19.41 -4.67 22.78
CA ALA A 330 20.83 -4.37 23.00
C ALA A 330 21.41 -5.13 24.20
N LYS A 331 20.66 -5.22 25.31
CA LYS A 331 21.05 -6.01 26.49
C LYS A 331 21.17 -7.52 26.24
N LYS A 332 20.58 -8.02 25.15
CA LYS A 332 20.63 -9.44 24.77
C LYS A 332 21.66 -9.72 23.69
N LEU A 333 21.78 -8.81 22.73
CA LEU A 333 22.70 -8.96 21.61
C LEU A 333 24.15 -8.69 22.02
N GLU A 334 24.38 -7.79 22.97
CA GLU A 334 25.73 -7.41 23.44
C GLU A 334 26.66 -7.07 22.26
N MET A 335 26.12 -6.40 21.24
CA MET A 335 26.89 -5.99 20.07
C MET A 335 28.04 -5.06 20.48
N PRO A 336 29.20 -5.12 19.79
CA PRO A 336 30.25 -4.13 19.97
C PRO A 336 29.71 -2.70 19.81
N MET A 337 30.14 -1.82 20.71
CA MET A 337 29.84 -0.40 20.63
C MET A 337 30.82 0.29 19.67
N PRO A 338 30.43 1.41 19.03
CA PRO A 338 31.33 2.23 18.24
C PRO A 338 32.61 2.53 19.01
N LYS A 339 33.75 2.29 18.36
CA LYS A 339 35.08 2.50 18.93
C LYS A 339 35.69 3.78 18.39
N PRO A 340 36.59 4.43 19.15
CA PRO A 340 37.46 5.45 18.60
C PRO A 340 38.23 4.89 17.40
N ILE A 341 38.38 5.72 16.38
CA ILE A 341 39.12 5.37 15.17
C ILE A 341 40.62 5.47 15.49
N GLU A 342 41.31 4.34 15.63
CA GLU A 342 42.73 4.25 16.00
C GLU A 342 43.66 4.08 14.79
N GLY A 343 44.84 4.71 14.83
CA GLY A 343 45.95 4.50 13.88
C GLY A 343 46.26 5.68 12.96
N THR A 344 47.42 6.33 13.18
CA THR A 344 48.18 7.23 12.27
C THR A 344 47.43 7.84 11.07
N ARG A 345 46.47 8.74 11.28
CA ARG A 345 45.85 9.53 10.21
C ARG A 345 45.77 11.00 10.58
N ASP A 346 45.98 11.85 9.57
CA ASP A 346 45.66 13.27 9.65
C ASP A 346 44.14 13.42 9.74
N TYR A 347 43.60 13.89 10.87
CA TYR A 347 42.17 14.14 11.04
C TYR A 347 41.59 14.99 9.90
N LYS A 348 42.41 15.83 9.26
CA LYS A 348 41.97 16.62 8.11
C LYS A 348 41.64 15.76 6.90
N GLU A 349 42.40 14.68 6.67
CA GLU A 349 42.16 13.75 5.55
C GLU A 349 40.86 12.95 5.78
N ILE A 350 40.62 12.47 7.01
CA ILE A 350 39.37 11.78 7.36
C ILE A 350 38.18 12.74 7.20
N ILE A 351 38.28 13.96 7.69
CA ILE A 351 37.22 14.97 7.56
C ILE A 351 36.97 15.32 6.09
N GLU A 352 38.01 15.38 5.25
CA GLU A 352 37.86 15.61 3.81
C GLU A 352 37.18 14.43 3.12
N ASN A 353 37.56 13.19 3.43
CA ASN A 353 36.89 12.00 2.91
C ASN A 353 35.43 11.92 3.37
N LEU A 354 35.15 12.30 4.62
CA LEU A 354 33.79 12.38 5.16
C LEU A 354 32.96 13.43 4.45
N ARG A 355 33.56 14.58 4.14
CA ARG A 355 32.92 15.63 3.33
C ARG A 355 32.52 15.12 1.95
N GLN A 356 33.42 14.40 1.27
CA GLN A 356 33.15 13.75 -0.02
C GLN A 356 32.08 12.67 0.10
N ALA A 357 32.11 11.87 1.18
CA ALA A 357 31.12 10.83 1.45
C ALA A 357 29.71 11.41 1.64
N VAL A 358 29.59 12.48 2.45
CA VAL A 358 28.34 13.22 2.68
C VAL A 358 27.82 13.78 1.37
N TYR A 359 28.67 14.43 0.58
CA TYR A 359 28.29 14.95 -0.72
C TYR A 359 27.79 13.86 -1.68
N CYS A 360 28.54 12.77 -1.79
CA CYS A 360 28.20 11.62 -2.62
C CYS A 360 26.81 11.07 -2.27
N ALA A 361 26.53 10.92 -0.97
CA ALA A 361 25.25 10.40 -0.49
C ALA A 361 24.09 11.39 -0.66
N PHE A 362 24.35 12.70 -0.55
CA PHE A 362 23.37 13.72 -0.89
C PHE A 362 23.02 13.66 -2.38
N LEU A 363 24.02 13.70 -3.27
CA LEU A 363 23.80 13.63 -4.71
C LEU A 363 23.10 12.33 -5.12
N ALA A 364 23.46 11.19 -4.53
CA ALA A 364 22.79 9.91 -4.74
C ALA A 364 21.33 9.94 -4.29
N SER A 365 21.01 10.57 -3.15
CA SER A 365 19.64 10.74 -2.66
C SER A 365 18.78 11.53 -3.66
N PHE A 366 19.32 12.62 -4.22
CA PHE A 366 18.65 13.35 -5.30
C PHE A 366 18.45 12.50 -6.55
N CYS A 367 19.46 11.74 -6.98
CA CYS A 367 19.35 10.86 -8.14
C CYS A 367 18.23 9.81 -7.96
N GLN A 368 18.18 9.14 -6.79
CA GLN A 368 17.17 8.15 -6.46
C GLN A 368 15.75 8.76 -6.44
N GLY A 369 15.59 9.93 -5.81
CA GLY A 369 14.30 10.62 -5.76
C GLY A 369 13.82 11.11 -7.13
N LEU A 370 14.70 11.71 -7.94
CA LEU A 370 14.34 12.21 -9.27
C LEU A 370 13.98 11.07 -10.23
N GLU A 371 14.67 9.92 -10.14
CA GLU A 371 14.32 8.71 -10.88
C GLU A 371 12.92 8.21 -10.50
N LEU A 372 12.58 8.24 -9.20
CA LEU A 372 11.25 7.89 -8.71
C LEU A 372 10.16 8.85 -9.22
N ILE A 373 10.42 10.16 -9.26
CA ILE A 373 9.49 11.14 -9.84
C ILE A 373 9.30 10.89 -11.33
N SER A 374 10.39 10.61 -12.06
CA SER A 374 10.33 10.34 -13.49
C SER A 374 9.47 9.11 -13.80
N ARG A 375 9.70 8.00 -13.08
CA ARG A 375 8.90 6.77 -13.25
C ARG A 375 7.42 7.02 -12.95
N ALA A 376 7.11 7.70 -11.85
CA ALA A 376 5.73 8.04 -11.52
C ALA A 376 5.07 8.96 -12.54
N SER A 377 5.81 9.95 -13.06
CA SER A 377 5.32 10.85 -14.10
C SER A 377 4.91 10.10 -15.37
N ILE A 378 5.67 9.07 -15.75
CA ILE A 378 5.36 8.19 -16.89
C ILE A 378 4.12 7.34 -16.58
N ASP A 379 4.11 6.64 -15.46
CA ASP A 379 3.05 5.69 -15.09
C ASP A 379 1.68 6.37 -14.92
N GLU A 380 1.67 7.58 -14.36
CA GLU A 380 0.45 8.35 -14.07
C GLU A 380 0.10 9.37 -15.16
N GLY A 381 0.96 9.52 -16.18
CA GLY A 381 0.75 10.47 -17.28
C GLY A 381 0.78 11.95 -16.86
N TRP A 382 1.58 12.30 -15.84
CA TRP A 382 1.62 13.66 -15.30
C TRP A 382 2.46 14.64 -16.12
N ASN A 383 3.43 14.13 -16.89
CA ASN A 383 4.35 14.96 -17.69
C ASN A 383 5.10 16.01 -16.83
N VAL A 384 5.54 15.61 -15.63
CA VAL A 384 6.36 16.41 -14.71
C VAL A 384 7.70 16.74 -15.36
N ASN A 385 8.12 18.00 -15.29
CA ASN A 385 9.47 18.44 -15.65
C ASN A 385 10.39 18.39 -14.41
N LEU A 386 11.44 17.57 -14.46
CA LEU A 386 12.38 17.41 -13.33
C LEU A 386 13.19 18.68 -13.05
N GLY A 387 13.45 19.50 -14.07
CA GLY A 387 14.06 20.82 -13.90
C GLY A 387 13.18 21.79 -13.10
N ASP A 388 11.86 21.73 -13.25
CA ASP A 388 10.91 22.50 -12.43
C ASP A 388 10.90 22.00 -10.98
N CYS A 389 11.00 20.68 -10.73
CA CYS A 389 11.18 20.14 -9.37
C CYS A 389 12.42 20.74 -8.69
N LEU A 390 13.55 20.78 -9.39
CA LEU A 390 14.77 21.39 -8.85
C LEU A 390 14.66 22.90 -8.70
N GLN A 391 13.95 23.59 -9.61
CA GLN A 391 13.72 25.03 -9.51
C GLN A 391 13.00 25.39 -8.23
N ILE A 392 11.94 24.65 -7.87
CA ILE A 392 11.19 24.91 -6.64
C ILE A 392 11.96 24.52 -5.38
N TRP A 393 12.98 23.66 -5.47
CA TRP A 393 13.81 23.27 -4.32
C TRP A 393 15.03 24.18 -4.09
N ARG A 394 15.24 25.20 -4.93
CA ARG A 394 16.37 26.15 -4.77
C ARG A 394 16.26 27.04 -3.53
N ALA A 395 15.06 27.28 -3.00
CA ALA A 395 14.88 28.05 -1.79
C ALA A 395 13.58 27.69 -1.07
N GLY A 396 13.55 27.97 0.24
CA GLY A 396 12.35 27.80 1.05
C GLY A 396 11.99 26.35 1.37
N CYS A 397 12.69 25.35 0.82
CA CYS A 397 12.52 23.93 1.15
C CYS A 397 13.63 23.44 2.10
N ILE A 398 13.46 22.27 2.70
CA ILE A 398 14.45 21.69 3.64
C ILE A 398 15.67 21.12 2.90
N ILE A 399 15.48 20.53 1.72
CA ILE A 399 16.57 19.90 0.95
C ILE A 399 17.38 20.89 0.10
N GLN A 400 17.23 22.20 0.32
CA GLN A 400 17.94 23.22 -0.43
C GLN A 400 19.45 22.94 -0.44
N SER A 401 20.03 22.85 -1.64
CA SER A 401 21.46 22.68 -1.90
C SER A 401 21.84 23.31 -3.24
N ASP A 402 22.55 24.44 -3.19
CA ASP A 402 22.80 25.26 -4.38
C ASP A 402 23.69 24.56 -5.43
N HIS A 403 24.73 23.85 -4.98
CA HIS A 403 25.62 23.14 -5.91
C HIS A 403 24.91 22.00 -6.62
N ILE A 404 24.18 21.16 -5.87
CA ILE A 404 23.43 20.04 -6.44
C ILE A 404 22.37 20.56 -7.42
N ALA A 405 21.68 21.65 -7.08
CA ALA A 405 20.72 22.28 -7.98
C ALA A 405 21.39 22.87 -9.24
N ASP A 406 22.54 23.53 -9.11
CA ASP A 406 23.32 24.05 -10.25
C ASP A 406 23.81 22.92 -11.18
N LEU A 407 24.15 21.76 -10.63
CA LEU A 407 24.60 20.58 -11.37
C LEU A 407 23.45 19.90 -12.13
N LEU A 408 22.33 19.67 -11.44
CA LEU A 408 21.24 18.84 -11.95
C LEU A 408 20.19 19.61 -12.76
N GLN A 409 19.87 20.86 -12.40
CA GLN A 409 18.74 21.58 -12.99
C GLN A 409 18.91 21.85 -14.50
N PRO A 410 20.03 22.38 -15.00
CA PRO A 410 20.16 22.70 -16.42
C PRO A 410 19.93 21.51 -17.37
N PRO A 411 20.58 20.32 -17.19
CA PRO A 411 20.35 19.18 -18.07
C PRO A 411 18.94 18.59 -17.92
N LEU A 412 18.37 18.60 -16.71
CA LEU A 412 17.02 18.07 -16.47
C LEU A 412 15.90 18.99 -16.98
N ALA A 413 16.16 20.29 -17.09
CA ALA A 413 15.22 21.23 -17.71
C ALA A 413 15.21 21.12 -19.24
N ALA A 414 16.34 20.75 -19.85
CA ALA A 414 16.49 20.66 -21.31
C ALA A 414 15.92 19.37 -21.90
N HIS A 415 15.84 18.29 -21.12
CA HIS A 415 15.49 16.95 -21.60
C HIS A 415 14.35 16.33 -20.78
N ASN A 416 13.10 16.54 -21.21
CA ASN A 416 11.92 15.98 -20.53
C ASN A 416 11.86 14.44 -20.52
N GLU A 417 12.64 13.77 -21.38
CA GLU A 417 12.67 12.30 -21.47
C GLU A 417 13.74 11.67 -20.56
N LEU A 418 14.54 12.47 -19.83
CA LEU A 418 15.60 11.92 -18.99
C LEU A 418 15.00 11.21 -17.78
N THR A 419 15.16 9.89 -17.72
CA THR A 419 14.62 9.06 -16.64
C THR A 419 15.59 8.86 -15.48
N ASN A 420 16.89 9.09 -15.71
CA ASN A 420 17.93 8.83 -14.73
C ASN A 420 19.01 9.93 -14.79
N ALA A 421 19.17 10.68 -13.70
CA ALA A 421 20.13 11.78 -13.61
C ALA A 421 21.59 11.31 -13.78
N LYS A 422 21.87 10.03 -13.51
CA LYS A 422 23.21 9.43 -13.66
C LYS A 422 23.66 9.35 -15.13
N PHE A 423 22.76 9.52 -16.10
CA PHE A 423 23.11 9.58 -17.52
C PHE A 423 23.71 10.93 -17.93
N VAL A 424 23.68 11.94 -17.05
CA VAL A 424 24.34 13.22 -17.28
C VAL A 424 25.82 13.08 -16.92
N ASP A 425 26.71 13.35 -17.88
CA ASP A 425 28.17 13.19 -17.72
C ASP A 425 28.73 13.91 -16.50
N SER A 426 28.29 15.14 -16.23
CA SER A 426 28.75 15.91 -15.06
C SER A 426 28.30 15.27 -13.74
N VAL A 427 27.09 14.71 -13.67
CA VAL A 427 26.58 14.01 -12.48
C VAL A 427 27.34 12.72 -12.25
N ALA A 428 27.53 11.92 -13.31
CA ALA A 428 28.31 10.69 -13.25
C ALA A 428 29.75 10.97 -12.80
N HIS A 429 30.35 12.05 -13.31
CA HIS A 429 31.69 12.48 -12.93
C HIS A 429 31.79 12.83 -11.44
N GLU A 430 30.86 13.61 -10.88
CA GLU A 430 30.88 13.99 -9.48
C GLU A 430 30.65 12.81 -8.52
N LEU A 431 29.75 11.88 -8.89
CA LEU A 431 29.58 10.61 -8.16
C LEU A 431 30.86 9.76 -8.20
N HIS A 432 31.53 9.69 -9.36
CA HIS A 432 32.78 8.95 -9.50
C HIS A 432 33.93 9.56 -8.68
N GLN A 433 34.08 10.89 -8.70
CA GLN A 433 35.12 11.58 -7.95
C GLN A 433 34.98 11.39 -6.43
N SER A 434 33.75 11.44 -5.92
CA SER A 434 33.47 11.32 -4.49
C SER A 434 33.38 9.87 -3.98
N PHE A 435 33.31 8.89 -4.89
CA PHE A 435 33.23 7.46 -4.56
C PHE A 435 34.38 6.98 -3.67
N ARG A 436 35.60 7.48 -3.89
CA ARG A 436 36.77 7.07 -3.10
C ARG A 436 36.62 7.49 -1.62
N GLY A 437 36.29 8.74 -1.35
CA GLY A 437 36.07 9.24 0.00
C GLY A 437 34.95 8.46 0.71
N LEU A 438 33.84 8.22 0.02
CA LEU A 438 32.74 7.38 0.52
C LEU A 438 33.22 5.97 0.90
N LYS A 439 33.98 5.32 0.02
CA LYS A 439 34.50 3.97 0.28
C LYS A 439 35.44 3.94 1.50
N GLU A 440 36.34 4.91 1.61
CA GLU A 440 37.30 4.97 2.72
C GLU A 440 36.58 5.15 4.07
N ILE A 441 35.57 6.01 4.13
CA ILE A 441 34.75 6.23 5.32
C ILE A 441 33.92 5.00 5.69
N VAL A 442 33.32 4.32 4.71
CA VAL A 442 32.54 3.11 5.00
C VAL A 442 33.45 1.98 5.52
N MET A 443 34.64 1.83 4.97
CA MET A 443 35.61 0.83 5.44
C MET A 443 36.04 1.11 6.88
N GLU A 444 36.44 2.34 7.18
CA GLU A 444 36.90 2.71 8.52
C GLU A 444 35.78 2.71 9.55
N GLY A 445 34.59 3.22 9.19
CA GLY A 445 33.39 3.13 10.04
C GLY A 445 32.99 1.71 10.36
N THR A 446 33.04 0.80 9.37
CA THR A 446 32.76 -0.63 9.61
C THR A 446 33.80 -1.27 10.53
N MET A 447 35.09 -0.96 10.35
CA MET A 447 36.17 -1.48 11.21
C MET A 447 36.09 -0.97 12.66
N SER A 448 35.48 0.20 12.86
CA SER A 448 35.31 0.85 14.16
C SER A 448 33.89 0.74 14.71
N ASP A 449 33.05 -0.14 14.15
CA ASP A 449 31.67 -0.39 14.61
C ASP A 449 30.76 0.85 14.61
N GLN A 450 31.05 1.87 13.78
CA GLN A 450 30.24 3.09 13.65
C GLN A 450 28.91 2.79 12.95
N TYR A 451 27.84 3.53 13.31
CA TYR A 451 26.53 3.35 12.69
C TYR A 451 26.43 4.22 11.44
N ILE A 452 26.62 3.61 10.26
CA ILE A 452 26.66 4.32 8.97
C ILE A 452 25.76 3.69 7.87
N PRO A 453 24.47 3.40 8.15
CA PRO A 453 23.61 2.67 7.22
C PRO A 453 23.34 3.40 5.91
N ALA A 454 23.10 4.71 5.89
CA ALA A 454 22.84 5.43 4.64
C ALA A 454 24.11 5.61 3.80
N LEU A 455 25.26 5.87 4.43
CA LEU A 455 26.56 5.94 3.75
C LEU A 455 26.94 4.59 3.13
N SER A 456 26.83 3.49 3.88
CA SER A 456 27.14 2.14 3.38
C SER A 456 26.17 1.69 2.29
N ALA A 457 24.87 1.96 2.42
CA ALA A 457 23.89 1.69 1.38
C ALA A 457 24.16 2.49 0.10
N THR A 458 24.62 3.73 0.23
CA THR A 458 25.04 4.56 -0.92
C THR A 458 26.25 3.96 -1.62
N LEU A 459 27.24 3.46 -0.87
CA LEU A 459 28.41 2.81 -1.48
C LEU A 459 27.99 1.59 -2.31
N GLU A 460 27.14 0.73 -1.77
CA GLU A 460 26.64 -0.44 -2.49
C GLU A 460 25.77 -0.06 -3.69
N TYR A 461 24.91 0.96 -3.55
CA TYR A 461 24.12 1.53 -4.65
C TYR A 461 25.00 1.85 -5.86
N LEU A 462 26.06 2.63 -5.67
CA LEU A 462 26.94 3.02 -6.77
C LEU A 462 27.67 1.82 -7.39
N LYS A 463 28.00 0.80 -6.59
CA LYS A 463 28.66 -0.42 -7.09
C LYS A 463 27.75 -1.23 -8.02
N TYR A 464 26.48 -1.44 -7.67
CA TYR A 464 25.60 -2.24 -8.51
C TYR A 464 24.94 -1.45 -9.64
N GLU A 465 24.72 -0.15 -9.48
CA GLU A 465 24.24 0.70 -10.58
C GLU A 465 25.32 0.93 -11.65
N GLY A 466 26.59 1.02 -11.24
CA GLY A 466 27.74 1.16 -12.14
C GLY A 466 28.32 -0.18 -12.64
N GLY A 467 27.80 -1.31 -12.17
CA GLY A 467 28.35 -2.64 -12.43
C GLY A 467 27.68 -3.33 -13.64
N LEU A 468 28.48 -3.78 -14.61
CA LEU A 468 27.97 -4.50 -15.78
C LEU A 468 27.68 -6.00 -15.53
N GLY A 469 28.13 -6.55 -14.41
CA GLY A 469 28.00 -7.97 -14.09
C GLY A 469 27.66 -8.19 -12.62
N LEU A 470 26.36 -8.31 -12.33
CA LEU A 470 25.87 -8.47 -10.97
C LEU A 470 25.79 -9.95 -10.54
N PRO A 471 25.97 -10.25 -9.24
CA PRO A 471 25.85 -11.61 -8.71
C PRO A 471 24.41 -12.15 -8.79
N THR A 472 23.41 -11.30 -9.07
CA THR A 472 22.01 -11.70 -9.32
C THR A 472 21.86 -12.67 -10.48
N LYS A 473 22.87 -12.82 -11.36
CA LYS A 473 22.96 -13.93 -12.31
C LYS A 473 22.80 -15.31 -11.64
N PHE A 474 23.37 -15.50 -10.45
CA PHE A 474 23.19 -16.73 -9.70
C PHE A 474 21.76 -16.88 -9.16
N MET A 475 21.15 -15.77 -8.73
CA MET A 475 19.75 -15.74 -8.30
C MET A 475 18.80 -16.10 -9.45
N GLU A 476 18.99 -15.54 -10.65
CA GLU A 476 18.26 -15.92 -11.87
C GLU A 476 18.39 -17.41 -12.17
N ALA A 477 19.61 -17.97 -12.06
CA ALA A 477 19.84 -19.41 -12.23
C ALA A 477 19.11 -20.25 -11.17
N GLN A 478 19.07 -19.80 -9.91
CA GLN A 478 18.31 -20.47 -8.85
C GLN A 478 16.81 -20.44 -9.15
N MET A 479 16.27 -19.28 -9.54
CA MET A 479 14.86 -19.15 -9.91
C MET A 479 14.52 -20.04 -11.12
N ASP A 480 15.37 -20.09 -12.14
CA ASP A 480 15.17 -21.01 -13.26
C ASP A 480 15.25 -22.49 -12.84
N TYR A 481 16.16 -22.82 -11.90
CA TYR A 481 16.30 -24.16 -11.34
C TYR A 481 15.04 -24.65 -10.64
N PHE A 482 14.51 -23.90 -9.67
CA PHE A 482 13.39 -24.39 -8.86
C PHE A 482 12.03 -24.09 -9.45
N GLY A 483 11.90 -23.08 -10.32
CA GLY A 483 10.60 -22.58 -10.76
C GLY A 483 10.44 -22.33 -12.26
N ALA A 484 11.44 -22.68 -13.10
CA ALA A 484 11.42 -22.41 -14.54
C ALA A 484 11.03 -20.95 -14.84
N HIS A 485 11.61 -20.03 -14.06
CA HIS A 485 11.39 -18.60 -14.18
C HIS A 485 12.02 -18.00 -15.46
N ASN A 486 12.75 -18.80 -16.23
CA ASN A 486 13.51 -18.41 -17.41
C ASN A 486 14.56 -17.32 -17.12
N TYR A 487 15.44 -17.07 -18.09
CA TYR A 487 16.48 -16.06 -18.00
C TYR A 487 16.89 -15.54 -19.39
N ASN A 488 17.65 -14.44 -19.40
CA ASN A 488 18.29 -13.84 -20.58
C ASN A 488 19.78 -14.23 -20.64
N LYS A 489 20.36 -14.31 -21.84
CA LYS A 489 21.79 -14.62 -22.05
C LYS A 489 22.61 -13.36 -22.37
N PRO A 490 23.84 -13.26 -21.85
CA PRO A 490 24.71 -12.13 -22.12
C PRO A 490 25.12 -12.04 -23.59
N GLY A 491 25.20 -10.83 -24.12
CA GLY A 491 25.63 -10.54 -25.49
C GLY A 491 24.70 -10.99 -26.61
N ILE A 492 23.47 -11.43 -26.32
CA ILE A 492 22.45 -11.74 -27.33
C ILE A 492 21.61 -10.49 -27.60
N PRO A 493 21.60 -9.93 -28.84
CA PRO A 493 20.77 -8.77 -29.16
C PRO A 493 19.29 -8.99 -28.83
N GLY A 494 18.69 -8.06 -28.09
CA GLY A 494 17.31 -8.14 -27.61
C GLY A 494 17.15 -8.83 -26.24
N GLU A 495 18.16 -9.55 -25.77
CA GLU A 495 18.27 -10.06 -24.39
C GLU A 495 19.24 -9.18 -23.57
N ASP A 496 20.40 -8.83 -24.13
CA ASP A 496 21.45 -8.01 -23.50
C ASP A 496 22.21 -7.14 -24.53
N PRO A 497 22.00 -5.80 -24.57
CA PRO A 497 20.92 -5.11 -23.87
C PRO A 497 19.55 -5.47 -24.46
N GLY A 498 18.52 -5.48 -23.61
CA GLY A 498 17.15 -5.83 -23.98
C GLY A 498 16.13 -5.15 -23.06
N PRO A 499 14.83 -5.18 -23.42
CA PRO A 499 13.79 -4.61 -22.57
C PRO A 499 13.62 -5.41 -21.27
N VAL A 500 13.01 -4.79 -20.25
CA VAL A 500 12.68 -5.47 -18.98
C VAL A 500 11.49 -6.40 -19.20
N HIS A 501 11.76 -7.69 -19.45
CA HIS A 501 10.74 -8.73 -19.62
C HIS A 501 11.31 -10.12 -19.28
N LYS A 502 10.42 -11.10 -19.07
CA LYS A 502 10.80 -12.50 -18.83
C LYS A 502 11.65 -13.00 -20.01
N GLY A 503 12.85 -13.51 -19.70
CA GLY A 503 13.74 -14.02 -20.73
C GLY A 503 13.20 -15.28 -21.43
N PRO A 504 13.67 -15.58 -22.66
CA PRO A 504 13.16 -16.68 -23.44
C PRO A 504 13.85 -18.03 -23.13
N ARG A 505 14.84 -18.07 -22.23
CA ARG A 505 15.70 -19.25 -22.02
C ARG A 505 15.32 -19.97 -20.74
N HIS A 506 15.27 -21.30 -20.79
CA HIS A 506 15.16 -22.17 -19.63
C HIS A 506 16.23 -23.26 -19.76
N TYR A 507 16.87 -23.64 -18.65
CA TYR A 507 17.77 -24.76 -18.60
C TYR A 507 17.19 -25.84 -17.69
N GLU A 508 17.14 -27.09 -18.15
CA GLU A 508 16.75 -28.23 -17.29
C GLU A 508 17.94 -28.56 -16.37
N TRP A 509 18.01 -27.87 -15.23
CA TRP A 509 19.15 -27.97 -14.31
C TRP A 509 19.28 -29.35 -13.66
N LEU A 510 18.15 -29.99 -13.39
CA LEU A 510 18.09 -31.33 -12.88
C LEU A 510 16.90 -32.04 -13.55
N PRO A 511 17.13 -33.12 -14.31
CA PRO A 511 16.04 -33.85 -14.92
C PRO A 511 15.03 -34.28 -13.86
N ALA A 512 13.74 -34.04 -14.09
CA ALA A 512 12.69 -34.59 -13.24
C ALA A 512 12.89 -36.12 -13.06
N TYR A 513 13.28 -36.54 -11.85
CA TYR A 513 13.64 -37.94 -11.57
C TYR A 513 12.47 -38.88 -11.88
N ARG A 514 12.66 -39.73 -12.90
CA ARG A 514 11.80 -40.88 -13.20
C ARG A 514 12.16 -42.06 -12.28
N ASN A 515 11.89 -41.97 -10.98
CA ASN A 515 11.98 -43.14 -10.09
C ASN A 515 10.67 -43.94 -10.10
N MET A 516 10.42 -44.57 -11.24
CA MET A 516 9.36 -45.57 -11.45
C MET A 516 9.93 -46.98 -11.18
N ARG A 517 10.50 -47.23 -10.00
CA ARG A 517 11.14 -48.52 -9.64
C ARG A 517 10.57 -49.24 -8.41
N PHE A 518 9.53 -48.73 -7.76
CA PHE A 518 8.87 -49.41 -6.62
C PHE A 518 7.57 -50.16 -6.95
N PHE A 519 7.11 -50.17 -8.20
CA PHE A 519 5.85 -50.82 -8.59
C PHE A 519 6.02 -51.82 -9.75
N ASN A 520 7.07 -52.66 -9.69
CA ASN A 520 7.28 -53.69 -10.70
C ASN A 520 7.47 -55.07 -10.04
N ARG A 521 6.41 -55.58 -9.40
CA ARG A 521 6.17 -57.01 -9.18
C ARG A 521 4.69 -57.19 -8.80
N SER A 522 3.98 -58.01 -9.59
CA SER A 522 2.52 -58.16 -9.67
C SER A 522 1.88 -56.98 -10.42
N PHE A 523 1.56 -57.06 -11.71
CA PHE A 523 0.74 -58.09 -12.35
C PHE A 523 1.21 -58.33 -13.80
N SER A 524 1.77 -59.52 -14.05
CA SER A 524 1.72 -60.12 -15.38
C SER A 524 0.34 -60.73 -15.60
N SER A 525 -0.24 -60.42 -16.76
CA SER A 525 -1.54 -60.88 -17.27
C SER A 525 -2.78 -60.21 -16.67
N ILE A 526 -3.26 -59.17 -17.34
CA ILE A 526 -4.49 -59.24 -18.16
C ILE A 526 -4.33 -58.19 -19.27
N SER A 527 -4.14 -58.69 -20.48
CA SER A 527 -4.12 -57.91 -21.72
C SER A 527 -5.55 -57.58 -22.17
N LYS A 528 -5.91 -56.29 -22.19
CA LYS A 528 -6.93 -55.71 -23.11
C LYS A 528 -6.45 -54.32 -23.56
N PRO A 529 -6.76 -53.90 -24.80
CA PRO A 529 -6.00 -52.88 -25.51
C PRO A 529 -6.21 -51.47 -24.93
N PHE A 530 -5.12 -50.72 -24.79
CA PHE A 530 -5.12 -49.29 -24.48
C PHE A 530 -6.04 -48.54 -25.47
N ARG A 531 -7.09 -47.89 -24.96
CA ARG A 531 -7.76 -46.81 -25.69
C ARG A 531 -6.75 -45.67 -25.84
N ARG A 532 -6.58 -45.19 -27.08
CA ARG A 532 -5.78 -44.00 -27.43
C ARG A 532 -6.13 -42.85 -26.48
N ILE A 533 -5.12 -42.27 -25.84
CA ILE A 533 -5.22 -40.98 -25.17
C ILE A 533 -5.47 -39.92 -26.25
N GLU A 534 -6.58 -39.20 -26.12
CA GLU A 534 -7.00 -38.18 -27.06
C GLU A 534 -6.05 -36.97 -27.05
N SER A 535 -5.83 -36.40 -28.23
CA SER A 535 -4.98 -35.22 -28.40
C SER A 535 -5.65 -33.96 -27.80
N PRO A 536 -4.89 -32.91 -27.42
CA PRO A 536 -5.44 -31.63 -26.95
C PRO A 536 -6.45 -30.98 -27.91
N LYS A 537 -6.35 -31.27 -29.23
CA LYS A 537 -7.32 -30.85 -30.26
C LYS A 537 -8.67 -31.59 -30.17
N GLN A 538 -8.70 -32.81 -29.62
CA GLN A 538 -9.94 -33.56 -29.35
C GLN A 538 -10.61 -33.10 -28.05
N LEU A 539 -9.82 -32.74 -27.02
CA LEU A 539 -10.34 -32.12 -25.79
C LEU A 539 -11.03 -30.77 -26.09
N ALA A 540 -10.43 -29.95 -26.95
CA ALA A 540 -11.01 -28.69 -27.42
C ALA A 540 -12.30 -28.88 -28.26
N ARG A 541 -12.43 -30.00 -28.98
CA ARG A 541 -13.67 -30.36 -29.71
C ARG A 541 -14.81 -30.78 -28.78
N ARG A 542 -14.51 -31.30 -27.59
CA ARG A 542 -15.51 -31.74 -26.60
C ARG A 542 -16.04 -30.57 -25.75
N MET A 543 -15.24 -29.53 -25.56
CA MET A 543 -15.71 -28.27 -24.94
C MET A 543 -16.60 -27.42 -25.85
N ALA A 544 -16.65 -27.72 -27.15
CA ALA A 544 -17.46 -27.00 -28.15
C ALA A 544 -18.91 -27.50 -28.28
N SER A 545 -19.39 -28.43 -27.44
CA SER A 545 -20.71 -29.06 -27.62
C SER A 545 -21.61 -29.11 -26.39
N LEU A 546 -21.25 -28.47 -25.27
CA LEU A 546 -22.18 -28.37 -24.14
C LEU A 546 -23.18 -27.24 -24.40
N PRO A 547 -24.50 -27.48 -24.23
CA PRO A 547 -25.51 -26.44 -24.27
C PRO A 547 -25.15 -25.24 -23.38
N SER A 548 -25.42 -24.04 -23.88
CA SER A 548 -25.25 -22.78 -23.12
C SER A 548 -26.47 -22.40 -22.28
N THR A 549 -27.50 -23.26 -22.27
CA THR A 549 -28.74 -23.12 -21.51
C THR A 549 -29.07 -24.43 -20.80
N TYR A 550 -29.84 -24.36 -19.71
CA TYR A 550 -30.32 -25.52 -18.97
C TYR A 550 -31.65 -25.19 -18.31
N ASP A 551 -32.70 -25.94 -18.65
CA ASP A 551 -34.08 -25.65 -18.20
C ASP A 551 -34.52 -26.46 -16.97
N GLY A 552 -33.64 -27.33 -16.45
CA GLY A 552 -33.93 -28.14 -15.26
C GLY A 552 -33.66 -27.40 -13.94
N SER A 553 -34.21 -27.91 -12.85
CA SER A 553 -33.95 -27.38 -11.50
C SER A 553 -32.51 -27.66 -11.05
N VAL A 554 -31.81 -26.63 -10.55
CA VAL A 554 -30.43 -26.73 -10.03
C VAL A 554 -30.37 -26.21 -8.58
N PRO A 555 -30.80 -26.99 -7.58
CA PRO A 555 -30.95 -26.49 -6.21
C PRO A 555 -29.63 -26.29 -5.47
N ILE A 556 -28.58 -27.02 -5.84
CA ILE A 556 -27.30 -27.07 -5.14
C ILE A 556 -26.20 -26.53 -6.06
N ALA A 557 -25.27 -25.77 -5.49
CA ALA A 557 -24.03 -25.40 -6.15
C ALA A 557 -22.79 -25.74 -5.33
N VAL A 558 -21.68 -25.96 -6.03
CA VAL A 558 -20.35 -26.10 -5.47
C VAL A 558 -19.49 -24.94 -5.94
N ILE A 559 -18.88 -24.21 -5.00
CA ILE A 559 -17.86 -23.18 -5.29
C ILE A 559 -16.51 -23.76 -4.86
N GLY A 560 -15.55 -23.85 -5.78
CA GLY A 560 -14.25 -24.43 -5.46
C GLY A 560 -13.19 -24.24 -6.55
N GLY A 561 -12.09 -24.98 -6.44
CA GLY A 561 -11.04 -25.00 -7.47
C GLY A 561 -11.40 -25.92 -8.64
N THR A 562 -10.81 -25.69 -9.82
CA THR A 562 -11.14 -26.41 -11.06
C THR A 562 -10.97 -27.93 -10.99
N GLY A 563 -10.14 -28.46 -10.08
CA GLY A 563 -10.02 -29.90 -9.83
C GLY A 563 -11.31 -30.57 -9.32
N LEU A 564 -12.28 -29.78 -8.82
CA LEU A 564 -13.60 -30.26 -8.40
C LEU A 564 -14.65 -30.20 -9.52
N ARG A 565 -14.29 -29.74 -10.73
CA ARG A 565 -15.17 -29.71 -11.90
C ARG A 565 -15.38 -31.11 -12.51
N GLU A 566 -14.45 -32.02 -12.27
CA GLU A 566 -14.45 -33.39 -12.77
C GLU A 566 -14.62 -34.38 -11.60
N LEU A 567 -15.87 -34.50 -11.14
CA LEU A 567 -16.23 -35.44 -10.07
C LEU A 567 -16.53 -36.83 -10.65
N PRO A 568 -15.94 -37.91 -10.12
CA PRO A 568 -16.29 -39.27 -10.51
C PRO A 568 -17.78 -39.53 -10.30
N GLY A 569 -18.49 -40.00 -11.33
CA GLY A 569 -19.94 -40.25 -11.27
C GLY A 569 -20.81 -39.05 -11.71
N PHE A 570 -20.21 -37.92 -12.08
CA PHE A 570 -20.92 -36.73 -12.55
C PHE A 570 -20.72 -36.53 -14.05
N SER A 571 -21.77 -36.12 -14.75
CA SER A 571 -21.69 -35.78 -16.18
C SER A 571 -21.97 -34.30 -16.42
N GLN A 572 -21.10 -33.62 -17.18
CA GLN A 572 -21.32 -32.24 -17.58
C GLN A 572 -22.41 -32.19 -18.65
N VAL A 573 -23.45 -31.38 -18.40
CA VAL A 573 -24.64 -31.30 -19.29
C VAL A 573 -24.90 -29.91 -19.84
N ALA A 574 -24.35 -28.86 -19.23
CA ALA A 574 -24.41 -27.49 -19.73
C ALA A 574 -23.26 -26.63 -19.20
N SER A 575 -22.98 -25.52 -19.87
CA SER A 575 -22.03 -24.48 -19.42
C SER A 575 -22.63 -23.10 -19.64
N LEU A 576 -23.04 -22.44 -18.56
CA LEU A 576 -23.83 -21.21 -18.59
C LEU A 576 -22.91 -19.98 -18.44
N ASN A 577 -23.02 -19.05 -19.38
CA ASN A 577 -22.39 -17.73 -19.29
C ASN A 577 -23.47 -16.71 -18.93
N ILE A 578 -23.63 -16.45 -17.63
CA ILE A 578 -24.68 -15.56 -17.12
C ILE A 578 -24.11 -14.17 -16.92
N GLU A 579 -24.75 -13.17 -17.51
CA GLU A 579 -24.47 -11.77 -17.22
C GLU A 579 -25.37 -11.29 -16.09
N THR A 580 -24.79 -10.69 -15.06
CA THR A 580 -25.54 -10.16 -13.91
C THR A 580 -25.46 -8.65 -13.86
N PRO A 581 -26.38 -7.97 -13.16
CA PRO A 581 -26.27 -6.52 -12.92
C PRO A 581 -25.00 -6.08 -12.17
N TRP A 582 -24.23 -7.03 -11.61
CA TRP A 582 -22.96 -6.79 -10.91
C TRP A 582 -21.74 -7.24 -11.72
N GLY A 583 -21.91 -7.54 -13.01
CA GLY A 583 -20.86 -7.99 -13.92
C GLY A 583 -20.89 -9.50 -14.19
N ALA A 584 -19.80 -9.99 -14.78
CA ALA A 584 -19.64 -11.41 -15.09
C ALA A 584 -19.16 -12.22 -13.86
N PRO A 585 -19.65 -13.45 -13.68
CA PRO A 585 -19.09 -14.39 -12.71
C PRO A 585 -17.62 -14.70 -12.99
N SER A 586 -16.92 -15.22 -11.98
CA SER A 586 -15.50 -15.59 -12.06
C SER A 586 -15.20 -16.66 -13.12
N SER A 587 -16.19 -17.49 -13.48
CA SER A 587 -16.09 -18.51 -14.52
C SER A 587 -17.48 -18.86 -15.07
N PRO A 588 -17.56 -19.48 -16.26
CA PRO A 588 -18.80 -20.11 -16.72
C PRO A 588 -19.30 -21.15 -15.70
N ILE A 589 -20.60 -21.12 -15.38
CA ILE A 589 -21.21 -22.08 -14.44
C ILE A 589 -21.42 -23.41 -15.17
N THR A 590 -20.75 -24.46 -14.73
CA THR A 590 -20.90 -25.80 -15.32
C THR A 590 -22.03 -26.54 -14.60
N ILE A 591 -23.00 -27.08 -15.34
CA ILE A 591 -24.06 -27.92 -14.76
C ILE A 591 -23.64 -29.38 -14.84
N LEU A 592 -23.68 -30.06 -13.70
CA LEU A 592 -23.33 -31.46 -13.52
C LEU A 592 -24.59 -32.26 -13.16
N HIS A 593 -24.78 -33.42 -13.76
CA HIS A 593 -25.76 -34.42 -13.33
C HIS A 593 -25.09 -35.43 -12.41
N HIS A 594 -25.66 -35.61 -11.22
CA HIS A 594 -25.32 -36.63 -10.23
C HIS A 594 -26.44 -37.66 -10.15
N GLU A 595 -26.13 -38.94 -10.37
CA GLU A 595 -27.09 -40.02 -10.12
C GLU A 595 -26.97 -40.45 -8.67
N CYS A 596 -27.98 -40.11 -7.86
CA CYS A 596 -27.97 -40.41 -6.43
C CYS A 596 -28.07 -41.92 -6.19
N LYS A 597 -27.13 -42.47 -5.41
CA LYS A 597 -27.10 -43.93 -5.17
C LYS A 597 -28.23 -44.42 -4.28
N HIS A 598 -28.77 -43.53 -3.45
CA HIS A 598 -29.82 -43.88 -2.50
C HIS A 598 -31.21 -43.99 -3.13
N ASN A 599 -31.51 -43.18 -4.16
CA ASN A 599 -32.85 -43.12 -4.76
C ASN A 599 -32.87 -43.25 -6.29
N GLY A 600 -31.70 -43.36 -6.95
CA GLY A 600 -31.58 -43.49 -8.40
C GLY A 600 -31.99 -42.24 -9.19
N LYS A 601 -32.25 -41.11 -8.52
CA LYS A 601 -32.65 -39.86 -9.17
C LYS A 601 -31.42 -39.07 -9.61
N THR A 602 -31.51 -38.48 -10.79
CA THR A 602 -30.51 -37.54 -11.27
C THR A 602 -30.78 -36.15 -10.69
N VAL A 603 -29.81 -35.59 -9.97
CA VAL A 603 -29.84 -34.22 -9.43
C VAL A 603 -28.86 -33.36 -10.21
N ALA A 604 -29.29 -32.15 -10.59
CA ALA A 604 -28.42 -31.18 -11.24
C ALA A 604 -27.75 -30.27 -10.22
N ILE A 605 -26.44 -30.09 -10.38
CA ILE A 605 -25.56 -29.34 -9.48
C ILE A 605 -24.78 -28.32 -10.29
N ALA A 606 -24.80 -27.07 -9.84
CA ALA A 606 -23.99 -26.01 -10.45
C ALA A 606 -22.56 -26.05 -9.89
N PHE A 607 -21.57 -25.87 -10.75
CA PHE A 607 -20.17 -25.73 -10.36
C PHE A 607 -19.63 -24.38 -10.83
N LEU A 608 -18.98 -23.66 -9.92
CA LEU A 608 -18.36 -22.36 -10.18
C LEU A 608 -16.92 -22.33 -9.65
N SER A 609 -15.96 -21.96 -10.50
CA SER A 609 -14.56 -21.77 -10.10
C SER A 609 -14.36 -20.39 -9.47
N ARG A 610 -14.02 -20.34 -8.17
CA ARG A 610 -13.90 -19.07 -7.42
C ARG A 610 -12.88 -18.11 -8.04
N HIS A 611 -11.69 -18.61 -8.33
CA HIS A 611 -10.56 -17.83 -8.87
C HIS A 611 -10.47 -17.87 -10.40
N GLY A 612 -11.57 -18.25 -11.06
CA GLY A 612 -11.63 -18.45 -12.50
C GLY A 612 -11.03 -19.79 -12.98
N PRO A 613 -11.15 -20.12 -14.27
CA PRO A 613 -10.76 -21.43 -14.81
C PRO A 613 -9.25 -21.72 -14.75
N HIS A 614 -8.41 -20.69 -14.64
CA HIS A 614 -6.96 -20.80 -14.62
C HIS A 614 -6.36 -20.28 -13.30
N HIS A 615 -7.19 -20.11 -12.26
CA HIS A 615 -6.76 -19.49 -11.00
C HIS A 615 -6.15 -18.09 -11.20
N GLN A 616 -6.72 -17.32 -12.14
CA GLN A 616 -6.16 -16.04 -12.56
C GLN A 616 -6.74 -14.83 -11.81
N ILE A 617 -7.76 -15.02 -10.95
CA ILE A 617 -8.42 -13.95 -10.20
C ILE A 617 -7.92 -13.96 -8.76
N ALA A 618 -7.30 -12.88 -8.29
CA ALA A 618 -6.81 -12.80 -6.91
C ALA A 618 -7.98 -12.78 -5.89
N PRO A 619 -7.75 -13.15 -4.62
CA PRO A 619 -8.82 -13.18 -3.61
C PRO A 619 -9.63 -11.88 -3.45
N HIS A 620 -8.98 -10.72 -3.59
CA HIS A 620 -9.64 -9.40 -3.49
C HIS A 620 -10.37 -9.00 -4.78
N GLU A 621 -10.12 -9.68 -5.89
CA GLU A 621 -10.72 -9.41 -7.20
C GLU A 621 -11.90 -10.35 -7.51
N VAL A 622 -12.18 -11.34 -6.65
CA VAL A 622 -13.27 -12.30 -6.85
C VAL A 622 -14.61 -11.54 -6.97
N PRO A 623 -15.35 -11.67 -8.08
CA PRO A 623 -16.61 -10.97 -8.31
C PRO A 623 -17.77 -11.64 -7.55
N ALA A 624 -17.71 -11.64 -6.22
CA ALA A 624 -18.61 -12.41 -5.36
C ALA A 624 -20.11 -12.08 -5.58
N ARG A 625 -20.45 -10.80 -5.85
CA ARG A 625 -21.83 -10.40 -6.18
C ARG A 625 -22.33 -11.05 -7.45
N ALA A 626 -21.53 -11.02 -8.52
CA ALA A 626 -21.89 -11.67 -9.78
C ALA A 626 -21.98 -13.20 -9.62
N ASN A 627 -21.07 -13.79 -8.86
CA ASN A 627 -21.07 -15.23 -8.56
C ASN A 627 -22.37 -15.67 -7.88
N ILE A 628 -22.70 -15.06 -6.74
CA ILE A 628 -23.88 -15.44 -5.96
C ILE A 628 -25.18 -15.09 -6.69
N ALA A 629 -25.23 -13.93 -7.36
CA ALA A 629 -26.40 -13.53 -8.14
C ALA A 629 -26.67 -14.48 -9.32
N ALA A 630 -25.63 -14.89 -10.05
CA ALA A 630 -25.75 -15.84 -11.15
C ALA A 630 -26.24 -17.21 -10.67
N LEU A 631 -25.66 -17.74 -9.57
CA LEU A 631 -26.12 -19.00 -8.98
C LEU A 631 -27.60 -18.91 -8.54
N ARG A 632 -28.00 -17.82 -7.88
CA ARG A 632 -29.41 -17.62 -7.52
C ARG A 632 -30.33 -17.62 -8.74
N SER A 633 -29.93 -16.94 -9.82
CA SER A 633 -30.77 -16.79 -11.02
C SER A 633 -31.12 -18.12 -11.71
N ILE A 634 -30.31 -19.17 -11.50
CA ILE A 634 -30.55 -20.52 -12.02
C ILE A 634 -31.23 -21.47 -11.01
N GLY A 635 -31.73 -20.92 -9.90
CA GLY A 635 -32.49 -21.67 -8.90
C GLY A 635 -31.67 -22.28 -7.77
N VAL A 636 -30.38 -21.94 -7.64
CA VAL A 636 -29.57 -22.43 -6.51
C VAL A 636 -30.07 -21.83 -5.21
N ARG A 637 -30.28 -22.70 -4.22
CA ARG A 637 -30.68 -22.35 -2.85
C ARG A 637 -29.73 -22.87 -1.78
N SER A 638 -28.81 -23.77 -2.13
CA SER A 638 -27.73 -24.22 -1.23
C SER A 638 -26.37 -24.22 -1.92
N ILE A 639 -25.35 -23.72 -1.23
CA ILE A 639 -23.97 -23.67 -1.70
C ILE A 639 -23.06 -24.46 -0.74
N ILE A 640 -22.29 -25.38 -1.30
CA ILE A 640 -21.14 -26.01 -0.63
C ILE A 640 -19.86 -25.40 -1.20
N ALA A 641 -19.14 -24.64 -0.39
CA ALA A 641 -17.93 -23.95 -0.79
C ALA A 641 -16.68 -24.65 -0.26
N PHE A 642 -15.65 -24.84 -1.08
CA PHE A 642 -14.34 -25.33 -0.64
C PHE A 642 -13.34 -24.18 -0.56
N SER A 643 -12.47 -24.18 0.44
CA SER A 643 -11.33 -23.27 0.50
C SER A 643 -10.09 -23.98 1.03
N ALA A 644 -8.94 -23.73 0.39
CA ALA A 644 -7.66 -23.93 1.05
C ALA A 644 -7.50 -22.88 2.16
N VAL A 645 -6.94 -23.28 3.30
CA VAL A 645 -6.77 -22.43 4.48
C VAL A 645 -5.45 -22.73 5.19
N GLY A 646 -4.89 -21.71 5.84
CA GLY A 646 -3.85 -21.91 6.84
C GLY A 646 -4.46 -22.32 8.18
N SER A 647 -3.84 -23.24 8.90
CA SER A 647 -4.25 -23.62 10.24
C SER A 647 -3.71 -22.62 11.27
N LEU A 648 -4.58 -22.16 12.15
CA LEU A 648 -4.19 -21.35 13.30
C LEU A 648 -4.07 -22.19 14.58
N GLN A 649 -4.25 -23.51 14.55
CA GLN A 649 -4.21 -24.37 15.73
C GLN A 649 -3.34 -25.60 15.48
N GLU A 650 -2.58 -26.05 16.48
CA GLU A 650 -1.61 -27.15 16.32
C GLU A 650 -2.31 -28.47 15.96
N GLU A 651 -3.48 -28.69 16.54
CA GLU A 651 -4.32 -29.88 16.37
C GLU A 651 -4.97 -29.99 14.99
N ILE A 652 -5.11 -28.88 14.25
CA ILE A 652 -5.62 -28.87 12.86
C ILE A 652 -4.39 -28.97 11.94
N LYS A 653 -4.08 -30.19 11.51
CA LYS A 653 -2.85 -30.48 10.77
C LYS A 653 -3.04 -30.21 9.27
N PRO A 654 -1.96 -29.92 8.52
CA PRO A 654 -2.02 -29.93 7.06
C PRO A 654 -2.60 -31.25 6.56
N ARG A 655 -3.58 -31.14 5.65
CA ARG A 655 -4.48 -32.19 5.12
C ARG A 655 -5.75 -32.48 5.91
N ASP A 656 -5.92 -31.90 7.09
CA ASP A 656 -7.19 -31.97 7.80
C ASP A 656 -8.27 -31.11 7.13
N PHE A 657 -9.52 -31.47 7.43
CA PHE A 657 -10.71 -30.75 7.00
C PHE A 657 -11.37 -30.09 8.21
N VAL A 658 -11.90 -28.88 8.04
CA VAL A 658 -12.62 -28.15 9.10
C VAL A 658 -13.98 -27.72 8.57
N ILE A 659 -15.04 -27.95 9.35
CA ILE A 659 -16.39 -27.47 9.07
C ILE A 659 -16.64 -26.24 9.94
N PRO A 660 -16.40 -25.03 9.42
CA PRO A 660 -16.56 -23.80 10.19
C PRO A 660 -18.04 -23.50 10.45
N ASP A 661 -18.27 -22.92 11.63
CA ASP A 661 -19.55 -22.42 12.10
C ASP A 661 -19.53 -20.90 12.36
N GLN A 662 -18.35 -20.30 12.46
CA GLN A 662 -18.18 -18.86 12.68
C GLN A 662 -17.06 -18.24 11.82
N VAL A 663 -17.12 -16.92 11.63
CA VAL A 663 -16.13 -16.16 10.86
C VAL A 663 -15.86 -14.78 11.48
N ILE A 664 -14.60 -14.36 11.46
CA ILE A 664 -14.16 -13.01 11.84
C ILE A 664 -13.69 -12.27 10.58
N ASP A 665 -14.23 -11.06 10.38
CA ASP A 665 -13.88 -10.16 9.27
C ASP A 665 -12.62 -9.36 9.57
N ARG A 666 -11.55 -9.61 8.80
CA ARG A 666 -10.33 -8.79 8.77
C ARG A 666 -10.04 -8.25 7.37
N THR A 667 -11.08 -8.10 6.57
CA THR A 667 -11.01 -7.53 5.22
C THR A 667 -11.04 -6.01 5.29
N LYS A 668 -10.50 -5.32 4.28
CA LYS A 668 -10.30 -3.85 4.29
C LYS A 668 -11.47 -3.08 3.63
N GLY A 669 -12.61 -3.72 3.42
CA GLY A 669 -13.77 -3.11 2.76
C GLY A 669 -13.58 -2.84 1.26
N VAL A 670 -12.49 -3.29 0.65
CA VAL A 670 -12.22 -3.12 -0.80
C VAL A 670 -13.16 -3.98 -1.67
N ARG A 671 -13.64 -5.09 -1.12
CA ARG A 671 -14.50 -6.06 -1.80
C ARG A 671 -15.97 -5.70 -1.60
N PRO A 672 -16.79 -5.61 -2.67
CA PRO A 672 -18.21 -5.42 -2.50
C PRO A 672 -18.86 -6.59 -1.75
N TRP A 673 -19.64 -6.29 -0.71
CA TRP A 673 -20.12 -7.28 0.26
C TRP A 673 -21.64 -7.28 0.47
N THR A 674 -22.39 -6.46 -0.27
CA THR A 674 -23.86 -6.39 -0.20
C THR A 674 -24.52 -6.19 -1.57
N PHE A 675 -25.73 -6.72 -1.71
CA PHE A 675 -26.70 -6.41 -2.77
C PHE A 675 -27.57 -5.20 -2.45
N PHE A 676 -27.62 -4.78 -1.18
CA PHE A 676 -28.46 -3.69 -0.68
C PHE A 676 -27.66 -2.39 -0.55
N GLU A 677 -27.48 -1.72 -1.70
CA GLU A 677 -26.82 -0.43 -1.81
C GLU A 677 -27.55 0.47 -2.84
N GLY A 678 -27.09 1.71 -3.02
CA GLY A 678 -27.57 2.57 -4.10
C GLY A 678 -29.03 3.03 -3.94
N GLY A 679 -29.49 3.24 -2.71
CA GLY A 679 -30.85 3.72 -2.39
C GLY A 679 -31.83 2.63 -1.95
N VAL A 680 -31.35 1.42 -1.65
CA VAL A 680 -32.12 0.37 -0.95
C VAL A 680 -31.28 -0.15 0.21
N VAL A 681 -31.81 -0.07 1.43
CA VAL A 681 -31.13 -0.51 2.65
C VAL A 681 -31.86 -1.70 3.25
N ALA A 682 -31.11 -2.76 3.58
CA ALA A 682 -31.58 -3.89 4.36
C ALA A 682 -30.59 -4.21 5.50
N HIS A 683 -31.12 -4.61 6.64
CA HIS A 683 -30.35 -5.17 7.75
C HIS A 683 -30.65 -6.66 7.84
N VAL A 684 -29.67 -7.48 7.50
CA VAL A 684 -29.83 -8.94 7.41
C VAL A 684 -29.15 -9.60 8.61
N PRO A 685 -29.86 -10.45 9.38
CA PRO A 685 -29.24 -11.22 10.45
C PRO A 685 -28.12 -12.11 9.91
N PHE A 686 -26.93 -12.00 10.49
CA PHE A 686 -25.73 -12.72 10.07
C PHE A 686 -24.94 -13.32 11.25
N GLY A 687 -25.60 -13.53 12.39
CA GLY A 687 -24.96 -14.08 13.59
C GLY A 687 -24.42 -15.50 13.39
N ASP A 688 -25.02 -16.26 12.49
CA ASP A 688 -24.58 -17.59 12.07
C ASP A 688 -24.27 -17.55 10.56
N PRO A 689 -22.99 -17.37 10.17
CA PRO A 689 -22.59 -17.21 8.77
C PRO A 689 -22.79 -18.47 7.93
N PHE A 690 -22.78 -19.63 8.57
CA PHE A 690 -22.87 -20.95 7.94
C PHE A 690 -24.14 -21.69 8.34
N ASP A 691 -24.65 -22.54 7.46
CA ASP A 691 -25.91 -23.27 7.65
C ASP A 691 -25.72 -24.54 8.48
N GLU A 692 -26.20 -24.56 9.72
CA GLU A 692 -26.06 -25.71 10.64
C GLU A 692 -26.71 -27.00 10.10
N GLY A 693 -27.80 -26.89 9.34
CA GLY A 693 -28.48 -28.05 8.75
C GLY A 693 -27.60 -28.73 7.71
N ILE A 694 -27.03 -27.94 6.80
CA ILE A 694 -26.05 -28.42 5.82
C ILE A 694 -24.77 -28.91 6.52
N ALA A 695 -24.27 -28.17 7.51
CA ALA A 695 -23.08 -28.55 8.28
C ALA A 695 -23.21 -29.93 8.94
N LYS A 696 -24.41 -30.27 9.44
CA LYS A 696 -24.70 -31.59 10.02
C LYS A 696 -24.56 -32.70 8.99
N VAL A 697 -25.15 -32.55 7.81
CA VAL A 697 -25.02 -33.52 6.71
C VAL A 697 -23.56 -33.67 6.28
N VAL A 698 -22.83 -32.56 6.19
CA VAL A 698 -21.40 -32.57 5.85
C VAL A 698 -20.59 -33.37 6.88
N ARG A 699 -20.82 -33.16 8.18
CA ARG A 699 -20.14 -33.90 9.27
C ARG A 699 -20.43 -35.40 9.23
N GLU A 700 -21.69 -35.78 9.00
CA GLU A 700 -22.09 -37.19 8.89
C GLU A 700 -21.39 -37.91 7.72
N CYS A 701 -21.04 -37.17 6.67
CA CYS A 701 -20.28 -37.68 5.52
C CYS A 701 -18.77 -37.83 5.77
N GLY A 702 -18.25 -37.46 6.96
CA GLY A 702 -16.82 -37.47 7.28
C GLY A 702 -16.16 -38.85 7.13
N HIS A 703 -16.94 -39.93 7.24
CA HIS A 703 -16.50 -41.31 7.02
C HIS A 703 -15.95 -41.58 5.61
N SER A 704 -16.21 -40.70 4.63
CA SER A 704 -15.70 -40.81 3.26
C SER A 704 -14.28 -40.28 3.07
N LEU A 705 -13.70 -39.64 4.10
CA LEU A 705 -12.30 -39.26 4.11
C LEU A 705 -11.43 -40.49 4.43
N GLU A 706 -10.39 -40.73 3.63
CA GLU A 706 -9.46 -41.85 3.84
C GLU A 706 -7.99 -41.38 3.83
N GLY A 707 -7.13 -42.16 4.49
CA GLY A 707 -5.69 -41.93 4.57
C GLY A 707 -5.20 -41.81 6.01
N GLU A 708 -3.98 -42.29 6.28
CA GLU A 708 -3.39 -42.17 7.61
C GLU A 708 -3.21 -40.69 8.01
N GLY A 709 -3.87 -40.30 9.11
CA GLY A 709 -3.70 -39.00 9.74
C GLY A 709 -4.51 -37.84 9.15
N VAL A 710 -5.61 -38.10 8.44
CA VAL A 710 -6.59 -37.07 8.03
C VAL A 710 -7.73 -37.01 9.05
N THR A 711 -7.98 -35.83 9.61
CA THR A 711 -9.03 -35.59 10.61
C THR A 711 -10.07 -34.60 10.07
N LEU A 712 -11.35 -34.86 10.33
CA LEU A 712 -12.42 -33.88 10.15
C LEU A 712 -12.70 -33.20 11.50
N HIS A 713 -12.56 -31.88 11.53
CA HIS A 713 -12.86 -31.05 12.69
C HIS A 713 -14.27 -30.46 12.53
N ASP A 714 -15.15 -30.76 13.49
CA ASP A 714 -16.59 -30.51 13.38
C ASP A 714 -17.00 -29.04 13.45
N ARG A 715 -16.17 -28.18 14.05
CA ARG A 715 -16.42 -26.75 14.25
C ARG A 715 -15.12 -25.96 14.10
N GLY A 716 -15.26 -24.66 13.87
CA GLY A 716 -14.10 -23.77 13.81
C GLY A 716 -14.46 -22.35 13.41
N THR A 717 -13.69 -21.39 13.92
CA THR A 717 -13.80 -19.98 13.56
C THR A 717 -12.81 -19.64 12.47
N ILE A 718 -13.30 -19.22 11.30
CA ILE A 718 -12.42 -18.72 10.23
C ILE A 718 -12.03 -17.27 10.50
N ILE A 719 -10.76 -16.93 10.35
CA ILE A 719 -10.32 -15.55 10.13
C ILE A 719 -10.29 -15.29 8.63
N CYS A 720 -11.07 -14.33 8.14
CA CYS A 720 -11.01 -13.92 6.73
C CYS A 720 -10.19 -12.64 6.61
N MET A 721 -8.95 -12.75 6.15
CA MET A 721 -8.05 -11.61 5.93
C MET A 721 -8.14 -11.08 4.49
N GLU A 722 -7.50 -9.94 4.25
CA GLU A 722 -7.32 -9.40 2.89
C GLU A 722 -6.12 -10.06 2.21
N GLY A 723 -6.36 -10.73 1.07
CA GLY A 723 -5.29 -11.26 0.22
C GLY A 723 -4.76 -10.23 -0.79
N PRO A 724 -3.66 -10.51 -1.52
CA PRO A 724 -3.13 -11.85 -1.78
C PRO A 724 -1.97 -12.28 -0.88
N GLN A 725 -1.41 -11.40 -0.06
CA GLN A 725 -0.30 -11.75 0.82
C GLN A 725 -0.77 -12.68 1.95
N PHE A 726 0.06 -13.66 2.30
CA PHE A 726 -0.10 -14.43 3.54
C PHE A 726 0.10 -13.56 4.77
N SER A 727 -0.39 -14.03 5.93
CA SER A 727 -0.23 -13.36 7.22
C SER A 727 1.24 -13.08 7.53
N THR A 728 1.52 -11.97 8.21
CA THR A 728 2.75 -11.88 9.00
C THR A 728 2.67 -12.81 10.22
N ARG A 729 3.82 -13.22 10.76
CA ARG A 729 3.90 -13.98 12.04
C ARG A 729 3.11 -13.31 13.17
N ALA A 730 3.19 -11.98 13.25
CA ALA A 730 2.50 -11.20 14.27
C ALA A 730 0.98 -11.28 14.11
N GLU A 731 0.47 -11.17 12.88
CA GLU A 731 -0.94 -11.36 12.57
C GLU A 731 -1.41 -12.78 12.92
N SER A 732 -0.68 -13.81 12.52
CA SER A 732 -1.01 -15.20 12.87
C SER A 732 -1.08 -15.41 14.39
N LYS A 733 -0.10 -14.89 15.15
CA LYS A 733 -0.09 -14.96 16.63
C LYS A 733 -1.26 -14.18 17.27
N MET A 734 -1.65 -13.05 16.68
CA MET A 734 -2.82 -12.27 17.12
C MET A 734 -4.13 -13.01 16.84
N TYR A 735 -4.30 -13.55 15.63
CA TYR A 735 -5.50 -14.28 15.24
C TYR A 735 -5.74 -15.54 16.09
N ARG A 736 -4.64 -16.20 16.50
CA ARG A 736 -4.68 -17.28 17.48
C ARG A 736 -5.22 -16.83 18.83
N SER A 737 -4.79 -15.68 19.33
CA SER A 737 -5.25 -15.17 20.64
C SER A 737 -6.73 -14.80 20.64
N TRP A 738 -7.35 -14.60 19.47
CA TRP A 738 -8.79 -14.39 19.31
C TRP A 738 -9.60 -15.69 19.22
N GLY A 739 -8.94 -16.86 19.23
CA GLY A 739 -9.60 -18.15 19.06
C GLY A 739 -9.89 -18.53 17.61
N GLY A 740 -9.19 -17.94 16.62
CA GLY A 740 -9.27 -18.37 15.24
C GLY A 740 -8.77 -19.82 15.07
N SER A 741 -9.53 -20.65 14.36
CA SER A 741 -9.18 -22.05 14.07
C SER A 741 -8.38 -22.17 12.77
N VAL A 742 -8.81 -21.45 11.73
CA VAL A 742 -8.19 -21.43 10.40
C VAL A 742 -8.26 -20.04 9.80
N ILE A 743 -7.43 -19.75 8.80
CA ILE A 743 -7.38 -18.46 8.10
C ILE A 743 -7.53 -18.62 6.60
N ASN A 744 -8.32 -17.73 5.98
CA ASN A 744 -8.51 -17.68 4.54
C ASN A 744 -8.63 -16.25 4.02
N MET A 745 -8.83 -16.10 2.72
CA MET A 745 -8.86 -14.79 2.05
C MET A 745 -10.15 -14.51 1.27
N SER A 746 -11.15 -15.40 1.26
CA SER A 746 -12.25 -15.31 0.27
C SER A 746 -13.68 -15.55 0.80
N VAL A 747 -13.86 -16.16 1.98
CA VAL A 747 -15.21 -16.62 2.40
C VAL A 747 -16.19 -15.49 2.64
N LEU A 748 -15.72 -14.36 3.15
CA LEU A 748 -16.63 -13.47 3.86
C LEU A 748 -17.65 -12.77 2.95
N PRO A 749 -17.27 -12.17 1.80
CA PRO A 749 -18.27 -11.63 0.88
C PRO A 749 -19.24 -12.71 0.39
N GLU A 750 -18.77 -13.94 0.14
CA GLU A 750 -19.64 -15.04 -0.31
C GLU A 750 -20.72 -15.37 0.72
N ALA A 751 -20.34 -15.51 1.99
CA ALA A 751 -21.29 -15.85 3.06
C ALA A 751 -22.31 -14.73 3.30
N LYS A 752 -21.87 -13.46 3.35
CA LYS A 752 -22.77 -12.30 3.50
C LYS A 752 -23.78 -12.23 2.36
N LEU A 753 -23.29 -12.34 1.12
CA LEU A 753 -24.13 -12.28 -0.08
C LEU A 753 -25.05 -13.49 -0.22
N ALA A 754 -24.61 -14.68 0.16
CA ALA A 754 -25.48 -15.87 0.17
C ALA A 754 -26.64 -15.69 1.16
N ARG A 755 -26.37 -15.17 2.36
CA ARG A 755 -27.41 -14.84 3.34
C ARG A 755 -28.41 -13.81 2.79
N GLU A 756 -27.91 -12.73 2.20
CA GLU A 756 -28.74 -11.71 1.56
C GLU A 756 -29.58 -12.25 0.41
N ALA A 757 -29.04 -13.21 -0.35
CA ALA A 757 -29.71 -13.91 -1.43
C ALA A 757 -30.62 -15.07 -0.95
N GLU A 758 -30.83 -15.24 0.36
CA GLU A 758 -31.58 -16.37 0.95
C GLU A 758 -31.06 -17.76 0.52
N ILE A 759 -29.75 -17.91 0.38
CA ILE A 759 -29.06 -19.14 0.03
C ILE A 759 -28.41 -19.71 1.30
N ALA A 760 -28.67 -20.99 1.58
CA ALA A 760 -27.95 -21.73 2.61
C ALA A 760 -26.48 -21.91 2.17
N TYR A 761 -25.53 -21.51 3.00
CA TYR A 761 -24.11 -21.54 2.64
C TYR A 761 -23.32 -22.31 3.69
N GLN A 762 -22.57 -23.32 3.26
CA GLN A 762 -21.63 -24.04 4.10
C GLN A 762 -20.26 -24.09 3.45
N MET A 763 -19.21 -23.72 4.20
CA MET A 763 -17.83 -23.89 3.76
C MET A 763 -17.25 -25.20 4.29
N ILE A 764 -16.35 -25.79 3.51
CA ILE A 764 -15.46 -26.88 3.88
C ILE A 764 -14.04 -26.36 3.70
N CYS A 765 -13.32 -26.25 4.80
CA CYS A 765 -11.94 -25.77 4.82
C CYS A 765 -10.97 -26.94 4.74
N MET A 766 -9.95 -26.83 3.90
CA MET A 766 -8.86 -27.81 3.81
C MET A 766 -7.59 -27.15 4.30
N SER A 767 -7.06 -27.60 5.44
CA SER A 767 -5.79 -27.08 5.95
C SER A 767 -4.66 -27.48 5.01
N THR A 768 -3.91 -26.50 4.52
CA THR A 768 -2.75 -26.73 3.64
C THR A 768 -1.42 -26.55 4.36
N ASP A 769 -1.41 -25.80 5.45
CA ASP A 769 -0.23 -25.37 6.19
C ASP A 769 -0.65 -24.89 7.60
N TYR A 770 0.31 -24.52 8.44
CA TYR A 770 0.08 -23.94 9.77
C TYR A 770 0.10 -22.41 9.76
N ASP A 771 -0.24 -21.77 8.64
CA ASP A 771 -0.05 -20.32 8.46
C ASP A 771 1.39 -19.91 8.87
N CYS A 772 1.64 -18.64 9.17
CA CYS A 772 2.99 -18.17 9.48
C CYS A 772 3.40 -18.33 10.96
N TRP A 773 2.60 -18.91 11.86
CA TRP A 773 2.93 -18.92 13.30
C TRP A 773 3.84 -20.07 13.75
N HIS A 774 3.92 -21.18 13.00
CA HIS A 774 4.63 -22.38 13.43
C HIS A 774 6.12 -22.29 13.13
N GLU A 775 6.94 -22.30 14.18
CA GLU A 775 8.39 -22.02 14.09
C GLU A 775 9.21 -23.21 13.56
N SER A 776 8.62 -24.41 13.46
CA SER A 776 9.34 -25.63 13.04
C SER A 776 9.02 -26.10 11.61
N THR A 777 8.07 -25.45 10.93
CA THR A 777 7.80 -25.64 9.50
C THR A 777 8.41 -24.51 8.69
N ALA A 778 8.89 -24.81 7.49
CA ALA A 778 9.31 -23.77 6.55
C ALA A 778 8.17 -22.76 6.32
N ASP A 779 8.52 -21.49 6.07
CA ASP A 779 7.55 -20.44 5.77
C ASP A 779 6.57 -20.89 4.67
N VAL A 780 5.30 -20.46 4.78
CA VAL A 780 4.25 -20.88 3.85
C VAL A 780 4.59 -20.40 2.44
N THR A 781 4.71 -21.33 1.51
CA THR A 781 4.92 -21.06 0.08
C THR A 781 3.74 -21.55 -0.75
N VAL A 782 3.53 -20.94 -1.92
CA VAL A 782 2.52 -21.41 -2.89
C VAL A 782 2.79 -22.86 -3.29
N GLU A 783 4.05 -23.29 -3.38
CA GLU A 783 4.42 -24.66 -3.69
C GLU A 783 3.92 -25.65 -2.62
N MET A 784 4.12 -25.33 -1.34
CA MET A 784 3.64 -26.14 -0.21
C MET A 784 2.12 -26.27 -0.24
N VAL A 785 1.42 -25.14 -0.42
CA VAL A 785 -0.04 -25.10 -0.53
C VAL A 785 -0.51 -25.97 -1.70
N MET A 786 0.06 -25.79 -2.89
CA MET A 786 -0.31 -26.55 -4.09
C MET A 786 0.00 -28.04 -3.96
N GLY A 787 1.10 -28.41 -3.30
CA GLY A 787 1.47 -29.80 -3.03
C GLY A 787 0.44 -30.51 -2.16
N HIS A 788 0.04 -29.88 -1.05
CA HIS A 788 -1.00 -30.43 -0.17
C HIS A 788 -2.39 -30.38 -0.82
N MET A 789 -2.72 -29.36 -1.61
CA MET A 789 -3.96 -29.32 -2.38
C MET A 789 -4.07 -30.48 -3.38
N LYS A 790 -2.97 -30.84 -4.05
CA LYS A 790 -2.94 -31.99 -4.97
C LYS A 790 -3.16 -33.32 -4.23
N ALA A 791 -2.54 -33.47 -3.05
CA ALA A 791 -2.75 -34.64 -2.20
C ALA A 791 -4.18 -34.73 -1.65
N ASN A 792 -4.79 -33.59 -1.32
CA ASN A 792 -6.17 -33.52 -0.81
C ASN A 792 -7.23 -33.60 -1.89
N ALA A 793 -6.90 -33.38 -3.16
CA ALA A 793 -7.87 -33.34 -4.25
C ALA A 793 -8.72 -34.61 -4.35
N ASP A 794 -8.13 -35.79 -4.10
CA ASP A 794 -8.84 -37.07 -4.13
C ASP A 794 -9.82 -37.21 -2.95
N ASN A 795 -9.39 -36.81 -1.75
CA ASN A 795 -10.24 -36.76 -0.57
C ASN A 795 -11.38 -35.75 -0.74
N ALA A 796 -11.08 -34.55 -1.23
CA ALA A 796 -12.08 -33.53 -1.48
C ALA A 796 -13.14 -34.00 -2.50
N ARG A 797 -12.73 -34.67 -3.58
CA ARG A 797 -13.66 -35.24 -4.59
C ARG A 797 -14.53 -36.35 -4.02
N ARG A 798 -13.97 -37.26 -3.22
CA ARG A 798 -14.74 -38.32 -2.55
C ARG A 798 -15.72 -37.73 -1.54
N PHE A 799 -15.24 -36.81 -0.71
CA PHE A 799 -16.03 -36.19 0.34
C PHE A 799 -17.19 -35.38 -0.22
N ILE A 800 -16.96 -34.52 -1.22
CA ILE A 800 -18.04 -33.77 -1.84
C ILE A 800 -19.03 -34.68 -2.57
N THR A 801 -18.56 -35.79 -3.16
CA THR A 801 -19.47 -36.77 -3.77
C THR A 801 -20.39 -37.38 -2.72
N ALA A 802 -19.87 -37.78 -1.56
CA ALA A 802 -20.69 -38.30 -0.46
C ALA A 802 -21.68 -37.26 0.09
N VAL A 803 -21.23 -36.01 0.26
CA VAL A 803 -22.09 -34.90 0.72
C VAL A 803 -23.21 -34.61 -0.27
N LEU A 804 -22.90 -34.53 -1.57
CA LEU A 804 -23.91 -34.29 -2.61
C LEU A 804 -24.88 -35.46 -2.75
N ASP A 805 -24.41 -36.69 -2.55
CA ASP A 805 -25.26 -37.90 -2.55
C ASP A 805 -26.22 -37.92 -1.36
N ALA A 806 -25.73 -37.55 -0.17
CA ALA A 806 -26.56 -37.42 1.02
C ALA A 806 -27.59 -36.29 0.86
N LEU A 807 -27.17 -35.08 0.45
CA LEU A 807 -28.07 -33.94 0.24
C LEU A 807 -29.15 -34.19 -0.84
N ALA A 808 -28.90 -35.12 -1.77
CA ALA A 808 -29.88 -35.55 -2.77
C ALA A 808 -31.00 -36.46 -2.21
N GLY A 809 -30.90 -36.89 -0.94
CA GLY A 809 -31.95 -37.62 -0.23
C GLY A 809 -33.26 -36.84 -0.11
N GLU A 810 -34.39 -37.55 -0.09
CA GLU A 810 -35.71 -36.91 -0.01
C GLU A 810 -35.93 -36.18 1.32
N GLU A 811 -35.34 -36.71 2.38
CA GLU A 811 -35.33 -36.15 3.74
C GLU A 811 -34.69 -34.75 3.81
N HIS A 812 -33.82 -34.41 2.84
CA HIS A 812 -33.13 -33.12 2.77
C HIS A 812 -33.72 -32.18 1.72
N SER A 813 -34.82 -32.56 1.06
CA SER A 813 -35.46 -31.76 0.01
C SER A 813 -35.83 -30.33 0.44
N GLU A 814 -36.26 -30.13 1.70
CA GLU A 814 -36.54 -28.79 2.24
C GLU A 814 -35.27 -28.00 2.56
N LEU A 815 -34.24 -28.70 3.01
CA LEU A 815 -32.95 -28.13 3.39
C LEU A 815 -32.21 -27.58 2.15
N ILE A 816 -32.14 -28.36 1.07
CA ILE A 816 -31.48 -27.95 -0.19
C ILE A 816 -32.22 -26.82 -0.92
N GLN A 817 -33.49 -26.59 -0.59
CA GLN A 817 -34.28 -25.47 -1.07
C GLN A 817 -34.19 -24.24 -0.15
N ALA A 818 -33.41 -24.34 0.93
CA ALA A 818 -33.28 -23.32 1.97
C ALA A 818 -34.62 -22.73 2.41
N LYS A 819 -35.65 -23.59 2.61
CA LYS A 819 -37.01 -23.13 2.96
C LYS A 819 -37.03 -22.28 4.23
N HIS A 820 -36.12 -22.54 5.16
CA HIS A 820 -35.99 -21.80 6.42
C HIS A 820 -35.44 -20.36 6.23
N LEU A 821 -34.87 -20.03 5.06
CA LEU A 821 -34.43 -18.67 4.69
C LEU A 821 -35.43 -17.96 3.78
N ALA A 822 -36.36 -18.69 3.17
CA ALA A 822 -37.27 -18.16 2.18
C ALA A 822 -38.22 -17.12 2.80
N GLY A 823 -38.30 -15.94 2.18
CA GLY A 823 -39.13 -14.85 2.69
C GLY A 823 -38.43 -13.98 3.74
N GLY A 824 -37.27 -14.40 4.25
CA GLY A 824 -36.60 -13.76 5.38
C GLY A 824 -36.15 -12.34 5.06
N ILE A 825 -35.73 -12.08 3.81
CA ILE A 825 -35.17 -10.78 3.45
C ILE A 825 -36.21 -9.65 3.43
N LYS A 826 -37.52 -9.98 3.29
CA LYS A 826 -38.61 -8.99 3.35
C LYS A 826 -38.64 -8.21 4.65
N PHE A 827 -38.27 -8.85 5.75
CA PHE A 827 -38.27 -8.24 7.08
C PHE A 827 -36.98 -7.47 7.38
N GLY A 828 -35.94 -7.67 6.57
CA GLY A 828 -34.66 -6.96 6.70
C GLY A 828 -34.66 -5.60 5.99
N VAL A 829 -35.48 -5.41 4.94
CA VAL A 829 -35.51 -4.15 4.19
C VAL A 829 -36.16 -3.05 5.02
N THR A 830 -35.40 -1.98 5.27
CA THR A 830 -35.89 -0.81 6.03
C THR A 830 -36.36 0.32 5.13
N THR A 831 -35.82 0.42 3.91
CA THR A 831 -36.22 1.46 2.97
C THR A 831 -37.58 1.09 2.35
N PRO A 832 -38.63 1.93 2.47
CA PRO A 832 -39.91 1.67 1.84
C PRO A 832 -39.75 1.48 0.33
N GLN A 833 -40.42 0.47 -0.26
CA GLN A 833 -40.32 0.17 -1.69
C GLN A 833 -40.64 1.37 -2.60
N THR A 834 -41.55 2.24 -2.16
CA THR A 834 -41.89 3.49 -2.85
C THR A 834 -40.73 4.47 -2.98
N SER A 835 -39.71 4.31 -2.15
CA SER A 835 -38.54 5.19 -2.06
C SER A 835 -37.28 4.56 -2.63
N TRP A 836 -37.37 3.35 -3.20
CA TRP A 836 -36.23 2.70 -3.84
C TRP A 836 -35.80 3.46 -5.09
N SER A 837 -34.48 3.58 -5.30
CA SER A 837 -33.97 4.09 -6.55
C SER A 837 -34.36 3.16 -7.71
N ALA A 838 -34.52 3.73 -8.91
CA ALA A 838 -34.86 2.94 -10.10
C ALA A 838 -33.82 1.85 -10.39
N GLU A 839 -32.53 2.13 -10.15
CA GLU A 839 -31.45 1.17 -10.32
C GLU A 839 -31.48 0.07 -9.25
N GLY A 840 -31.66 0.44 -7.98
CA GLY A 840 -31.75 -0.51 -6.88
C GLY A 840 -32.93 -1.45 -7.05
N LYS A 841 -34.11 -0.91 -7.43
CA LYS A 841 -35.28 -1.71 -7.78
C LYS A 841 -34.99 -2.68 -8.93
N LYS A 842 -34.40 -2.21 -10.04
CA LYS A 842 -34.05 -3.07 -11.18
C LYS A 842 -33.10 -4.21 -10.78
N LYS A 843 -32.08 -3.92 -9.97
CA LYS A 843 -31.11 -4.93 -9.49
C LYS A 843 -31.77 -5.96 -8.57
N LEU A 844 -32.60 -5.51 -7.63
CA LEU A 844 -33.29 -6.39 -6.70
C LEU A 844 -34.41 -7.19 -7.37
N ASP A 845 -35.12 -6.64 -8.36
CA ASP A 845 -36.09 -7.35 -9.18
C ASP A 845 -35.41 -8.42 -10.05
N TRP A 846 -34.17 -8.19 -10.49
CA TRP A 846 -33.38 -9.19 -11.20
C TRP A 846 -32.97 -10.35 -10.27
N LEU A 847 -32.51 -10.03 -9.05
CA LEU A 847 -32.08 -11.04 -8.07
C LEU A 847 -33.27 -11.80 -7.44
N PHE A 848 -34.40 -11.14 -7.32
CA PHE A 848 -35.65 -11.66 -6.75
C PHE A 848 -36.86 -11.36 -7.65
N PRO A 849 -36.99 -12.04 -8.81
CA PRO A 849 -38.09 -11.79 -9.74
C PRO A 849 -39.47 -12.00 -9.09
N GLY A 850 -40.30 -10.95 -9.08
CA GLY A 850 -41.67 -11.00 -8.56
C GLY A 850 -41.80 -11.17 -7.04
N TYR A 851 -40.72 -10.90 -6.30
CA TYR A 851 -40.66 -11.15 -4.85
C TYR A 851 -41.13 -9.96 -4.00
N TRP A 852 -40.74 -8.75 -4.41
CA TRP A 852 -41.04 -7.48 -3.77
C TRP A 852 -42.42 -6.99 -4.15
#